data_AF-A0AAN6LLP0-F1
#
_entry.id   AF-A0AAN6LLP0-F1
#
_cell.length_a   1.000
_cell.length_b   1.000
_cell.length_c   1.000
_cell.angle_alpha   90.00
_cell.angle_beta   90.00
_cell.angle_gamma   90.00
#
_symmetry.space_group_name_H-M   'P 1'
#
loop_
_entity.id
_entity.type
_entity.pdbx_description
1 polymer ?
#
loop_
_entity_poly.entity_id
_entity_poly.type
_entity_poly.pdbx_seq_one_letter_code
_entity_poly.pdbx_strand_id
1 'polypeptide(L)'
;MKRRRGPLLWTCAAWIAPILGFGTINEPEVVGQHCEHERITRAAFACPPGVTISDGRCFEELSLHQLAGRSGPDGHVGWGTNGAVGAPDMLDPTPEGPEAHCDNADFFDTEAYGMDAPYPRTREEATEQLQTCTNHLRLRFLEGVDAADKIVDQDARIIVPEVDISSSDCRFSFPELQMHWFSRGKCSAIEGFGRALHGIQDFYAHSNWADDARPPYGLTNPPGLKFDKSPVFLDLRAENNITDQVPRDLSTGCFGGIMTDGPEGKAGHPLEPGSLDCTGRVTHHTLNKDNGVIDWITGETTKPGPNTPRSDVPGNFERAVSAAIKDSRRQWRYFREQIRRTYGKERGNIIICALIRDDPTQDCYGRRVAILQDAFRNTSRIAEMQIPIQAWLRQEIEGTAHDEGPGEGLTAQNSTKSRGTSGELGSEEGDEQGHLVTQLHPHEGLDVGVALKALRHNATTFPTNKTAIIALTKTRSLYLEEQIAHVWHAGDEGIRVHLGLMPPPRSPSDVPEESDEDAALSKAREEDLITGVLRTGGTYSILHNEEAVPSFLSHVVSRGLTQYDNARDTATLLPAGISISDYVTPESEPRRFSFDASELDNAIVSVSPITPKLSLHVCVRHVRRNAVVKELDIGLDGNATFRAELGIGDVPRTDAWFELEVAHVAGSGLVGSGLFEVSIETENVESYHSSRSSEQEVTTVNQERSVVHNEL
;
A
#
# COMPACT_ATOMS: atom_id res chain seq x y z
N MET A 1 9.08 -57.62 -62.36
CA MET A 1 8.72 -56.18 -62.39
C MET A 1 8.59 -55.68 -60.95
N LYS A 2 9.27 -54.57 -60.66
CA LYS A 2 9.53 -53.99 -59.33
C LYS A 2 8.24 -53.45 -58.66
N ARG A 3 8.07 -53.65 -57.35
CA ARG A 3 7.35 -52.69 -56.49
C ARG A 3 8.25 -52.29 -55.33
N ARG A 4 8.57 -50.99 -55.30
CA ARG A 4 9.41 -50.29 -54.35
C ARG A 4 8.74 -50.23 -52.98
N ARG A 5 9.52 -50.42 -51.91
CA ARG A 5 9.20 -50.00 -50.54
C ARG A 5 9.37 -48.47 -50.47
N GLY A 6 8.35 -47.75 -49.99
CA GLY A 6 8.45 -46.35 -49.58
C GLY A 6 8.82 -46.26 -48.09
N PRO A 7 9.51 -45.20 -47.65
CA PRO A 7 9.85 -45.02 -46.23
C PRO A 7 8.63 -44.53 -45.44
N LEU A 8 8.46 -45.06 -44.23
CA LEU A 8 7.59 -44.51 -43.19
C LEU A 8 8.07 -43.08 -42.88
N LEU A 9 7.19 -42.09 -43.07
CA LEU A 9 7.34 -40.80 -42.40
C LEU A 9 7.09 -41.02 -40.90
N TRP A 10 8.13 -40.88 -40.10
CA TRP A 10 8.00 -40.60 -38.67
C TRP A 10 7.65 -39.11 -38.54
N THR A 11 6.41 -38.84 -38.13
CA THR A 11 6.02 -37.54 -37.58
C THR A 11 6.65 -37.41 -36.20
N CYS A 12 7.73 -36.63 -36.09
CA CYS A 12 8.20 -36.13 -34.81
C CYS A 12 7.16 -35.15 -34.27
N ALA A 13 6.43 -35.55 -33.24
CA ALA A 13 5.74 -34.60 -32.37
C ALA A 13 6.82 -33.83 -31.62
N ALA A 14 6.97 -32.54 -31.94
CA ALA A 14 7.77 -31.63 -31.14
C ALA A 14 7.00 -31.35 -29.85
N TRP A 15 7.49 -31.88 -28.74
CA TRP A 15 7.08 -31.50 -27.40
C TRP A 15 7.94 -30.30 -27.00
N ILE A 16 7.32 -29.14 -26.81
CA ILE A 16 7.95 -27.92 -26.31
C ILE A 16 7.69 -27.90 -24.79
N ALA A 17 8.72 -27.67 -23.98
CA ALA A 17 8.64 -27.62 -22.51
C ALA A 17 8.60 -26.15 -22.00
N PRO A 18 8.00 -25.86 -20.81
CA PRO A 18 7.88 -24.51 -20.23
C PRO A 18 9.11 -24.09 -19.38
N ILE A 19 9.22 -22.79 -19.12
CA ILE A 19 10.29 -22.09 -18.39
C ILE A 19 10.34 -22.48 -16.89
N LEU A 20 11.55 -22.51 -16.32
CA LEU A 20 11.82 -22.86 -14.92
C LEU A 20 12.04 -21.58 -14.09
N GLY A 21 11.03 -21.24 -13.30
CA GLY A 21 11.08 -20.33 -12.15
C GLY A 21 10.22 -20.91 -11.02
N PHE A 22 9.88 -20.11 -10.01
CA PHE A 22 8.85 -20.51 -9.05
C PHE A 22 7.61 -20.98 -9.82
N GLY A 23 7.08 -22.17 -9.50
CA GLY A 23 6.00 -22.76 -10.27
C GLY A 23 4.65 -22.14 -9.94
N THR A 24 3.67 -22.22 -10.84
CA THR A 24 2.25 -21.96 -10.50
C THR A 24 1.35 -23.19 -10.54
N ILE A 25 1.77 -24.28 -11.18
CA ILE A 25 1.09 -25.58 -11.16
C ILE A 25 2.08 -26.67 -10.71
N ASN A 26 1.56 -27.70 -10.04
CA ASN A 26 2.33 -28.91 -9.73
C ASN A 26 2.59 -29.63 -11.06
N GLU A 27 3.81 -29.55 -11.58
CA GLU A 27 4.26 -30.31 -12.76
C GLU A 27 5.01 -31.59 -12.31
N PRO A 28 5.28 -32.60 -13.16
CA PRO A 28 5.89 -33.84 -12.70
C PRO A 28 7.34 -33.57 -12.24
N GLU A 29 7.89 -34.46 -11.40
CA GLU A 29 9.25 -34.39 -10.80
C GLU A 29 10.40 -34.15 -11.80
N VAL A 30 10.15 -34.30 -13.12
CA VAL A 30 11.12 -34.10 -14.21
C VAL A 30 11.12 -32.66 -14.75
N VAL A 31 10.06 -31.88 -14.51
CA VAL A 31 9.85 -30.50 -15.01
C VAL A 31 9.77 -29.47 -13.87
N GLY A 32 9.72 -29.91 -12.61
CA GLY A 32 10.16 -29.11 -11.47
C GLY A 32 9.44 -27.77 -11.23
N GLN A 33 8.11 -27.75 -11.17
CA GLN A 33 7.31 -26.64 -10.66
C GLN A 33 6.43 -27.13 -9.49
N HIS A 34 6.45 -26.45 -8.34
CA HIS A 34 5.76 -26.86 -7.09
C HIS A 34 4.75 -25.81 -6.57
N CYS A 35 4.17 -25.00 -7.46
CA CYS A 35 3.19 -23.96 -7.14
C CYS A 35 3.73 -22.87 -6.19
N GLU A 36 5.03 -22.58 -6.17
CA GLU A 36 5.64 -21.59 -5.30
C GLU A 36 5.04 -20.20 -5.47
N HIS A 37 4.86 -19.72 -6.70
CA HIS A 37 4.24 -18.42 -6.95
C HIS A 37 2.82 -18.36 -6.40
N GLU A 38 2.03 -19.42 -6.62
CA GLU A 38 0.69 -19.52 -6.06
C GLU A 38 0.75 -19.50 -4.53
N ARG A 39 1.59 -20.33 -3.92
CA ARG A 39 1.69 -20.49 -2.46
C ARG A 39 2.18 -19.21 -1.78
N ILE A 40 3.17 -18.53 -2.36
CA ILE A 40 3.67 -17.22 -1.88
C ILE A 40 2.56 -16.17 -2.01
N THR A 41 1.87 -16.13 -3.15
CA THR A 41 0.79 -15.17 -3.39
C THR A 41 -0.38 -15.40 -2.44
N ARG A 42 -0.75 -16.66 -2.18
CA ARG A 42 -1.77 -17.02 -1.18
C ARG A 42 -1.32 -16.68 0.23
N ALA A 43 -0.09 -17.02 0.63
CA ALA A 43 0.42 -16.66 1.95
C ALA A 43 0.51 -15.12 2.13
N ALA A 44 0.77 -14.38 1.05
CA ALA A 44 0.79 -12.93 1.07
C ALA A 44 -0.61 -12.32 1.22
N PHE A 45 -1.62 -12.86 0.53
CA PHE A 45 -2.88 -12.16 0.27
C PHE A 45 -4.16 -12.90 0.67
N ALA A 46 -4.11 -14.15 1.15
CA ALA A 46 -5.31 -14.83 1.62
C ALA A 46 -5.89 -14.13 2.85
N CYS A 47 -7.22 -14.06 2.93
CA CYS A 47 -7.85 -13.57 4.13
C CYS A 47 -7.60 -14.54 5.29
N PRO A 48 -7.36 -14.03 6.52
CA PRO A 48 -7.11 -14.89 7.67
C PRO A 48 -8.26 -15.88 7.91
N PRO A 49 -7.99 -17.07 8.48
CA PRO A 49 -9.04 -18.03 8.80
C PRO A 49 -10.19 -17.41 9.60
N GLY A 50 -11.42 -17.64 9.13
CA GLY A 50 -12.64 -17.08 9.75
C GLY A 50 -12.99 -15.65 9.32
N VAL A 51 -12.17 -15.00 8.49
CA VAL A 51 -12.49 -13.73 7.86
C VAL A 51 -13.08 -14.01 6.48
N THR A 52 -14.39 -13.79 6.34
CA THR A 52 -15.13 -14.01 5.07
C THR A 52 -15.24 -12.75 4.22
N ILE A 53 -14.85 -11.59 4.76
CA ILE A 53 -15.03 -10.26 4.18
C ILE A 53 -13.69 -9.55 4.28
N SER A 54 -13.11 -9.18 3.14
CA SER A 54 -11.78 -8.56 3.12
C SER A 54 -11.76 -7.13 3.66
N ASP A 55 -10.75 -6.79 4.45
CA ASP A 55 -10.48 -5.42 4.93
C ASP A 55 -9.53 -4.65 4.00
N GLY A 56 -9.47 -4.96 2.70
CA GLY A 56 -8.59 -4.27 1.75
C GLY A 56 -7.18 -4.79 1.65
N ARG A 57 -6.75 -5.64 2.59
CA ARG A 57 -5.38 -6.17 2.64
C ARG A 57 -5.26 -7.55 2.04
N CYS A 58 -6.33 -8.33 2.11
CA CYS A 58 -6.43 -9.66 1.54
C CYS A 58 -7.38 -9.69 0.34
N PHE A 59 -7.29 -10.74 -0.45
CA PHE A 59 -8.23 -11.05 -1.52
C PHE A 59 -9.16 -12.16 -1.03
N GLU A 60 -10.46 -12.00 -1.28
CA GLU A 60 -11.44 -13.05 -1.09
C GLU A 60 -11.18 -14.20 -2.06
N GLU A 61 -11.75 -15.37 -1.79
CA GLU A 61 -11.30 -16.64 -2.36
C GLU A 61 -11.32 -16.65 -3.90
N LEU A 62 -12.41 -16.21 -4.54
CA LEU A 62 -12.49 -16.22 -6.00
C LEU A 62 -11.55 -15.19 -6.61
N SER A 63 -11.43 -14.01 -6.01
CA SER A 63 -10.53 -12.94 -6.44
C SER A 63 -9.06 -13.35 -6.29
N LEU A 64 -8.72 -14.05 -5.19
CA LEU A 64 -7.40 -14.61 -4.95
C LEU A 64 -7.08 -15.72 -5.96
N HIS A 65 -8.06 -16.54 -6.36
CA HIS A 65 -7.86 -17.55 -7.40
C HIS A 65 -7.51 -16.94 -8.75
N GLN A 66 -8.04 -15.76 -9.08
CA GLN A 66 -7.63 -15.06 -10.30
C GLN A 66 -6.18 -14.57 -10.19
N LEU A 67 -5.76 -14.07 -9.03
CA LEU A 67 -4.39 -13.58 -8.84
C LEU A 67 -3.36 -14.71 -8.75
N ALA A 68 -3.55 -15.63 -7.82
CA ALA A 68 -2.58 -16.67 -7.44
C ALA A 68 -2.65 -17.92 -8.30
N GLY A 69 -3.80 -18.19 -8.94
CA GLY A 69 -4.05 -19.48 -9.56
C GLY A 69 -4.58 -20.53 -8.59
N ARG A 70 -4.61 -21.78 -9.04
CA ARG A 70 -5.10 -22.95 -8.30
C ARG A 70 -4.23 -24.15 -8.64
N SER A 71 -3.62 -24.75 -7.62
CA SER A 71 -2.96 -26.04 -7.77
C SER A 71 -4.02 -27.11 -8.01
N GLY A 72 -3.76 -28.04 -8.93
CA GLY A 72 -4.52 -29.28 -9.01
C GLY A 72 -4.33 -30.15 -7.76
N PRO A 73 -5.18 -31.18 -7.57
CA PRO A 73 -5.01 -32.13 -6.46
C PRO A 73 -3.61 -32.75 -6.47
N ASP A 74 -3.06 -33.07 -5.30
CA ASP A 74 -1.76 -33.73 -5.18
C ASP A 74 -1.67 -34.96 -6.12
N GLY A 75 -0.58 -35.05 -6.88
CA GLY A 75 -0.35 -36.11 -7.87
C GLY A 75 -1.05 -35.91 -9.23
N HIS A 76 -1.80 -34.82 -9.42
CA HIS A 76 -2.45 -34.48 -10.70
C HIS A 76 -1.69 -33.35 -11.40
N VAL A 77 -0.68 -33.78 -12.14
CA VAL A 77 0.24 -32.93 -12.90
C VAL A 77 -0.46 -32.20 -14.05
N GLY A 78 -0.23 -30.89 -14.18
CA GLY A 78 -0.83 -30.05 -15.23
C GLY A 78 -2.32 -29.74 -15.05
N TRP A 79 -2.85 -29.98 -13.84
CA TRP A 79 -4.21 -29.60 -13.47
C TRP A 79 -4.15 -28.33 -12.63
N GLY A 80 -5.04 -27.39 -12.91
CA GLY A 80 -5.07 -26.12 -12.20
C GLY A 80 -5.23 -24.92 -13.13
N THR A 81 -4.95 -23.74 -12.59
CA THR A 81 -4.88 -22.48 -13.31
C THR A 81 -3.68 -21.70 -12.83
N ASN A 82 -2.89 -21.10 -13.72
CA ASN A 82 -1.69 -20.34 -13.32
C ASN A 82 -2.01 -19.01 -12.59
N GLY A 83 -3.25 -18.53 -12.71
CA GLY A 83 -3.62 -17.19 -12.26
C GLY A 83 -2.85 -16.12 -13.04
N ALA A 84 -2.95 -14.89 -12.57
CA ALA A 84 -2.20 -13.77 -13.13
C ALA A 84 -0.70 -13.84 -12.78
N VAL A 85 -0.35 -14.35 -11.60
CA VAL A 85 1.05 -14.45 -11.16
C VAL A 85 1.85 -15.48 -11.96
N GLY A 86 1.24 -16.52 -12.49
CA GLY A 86 1.92 -17.47 -13.38
C GLY A 86 1.77 -17.16 -14.86
N ALA A 87 1.19 -16.00 -15.20
CA ALA A 87 0.96 -15.63 -16.59
C ALA A 87 2.25 -15.41 -17.40
N PRO A 88 3.36 -14.93 -16.81
CA PRO A 88 4.63 -14.84 -17.54
C PRO A 88 5.21 -16.20 -17.97
N ASP A 89 4.95 -17.28 -17.23
CA ASP A 89 5.44 -18.64 -17.54
C ASP A 89 4.65 -19.36 -18.62
N MET A 90 3.50 -18.82 -19.03
CA MET A 90 2.57 -19.53 -19.89
C MET A 90 3.09 -19.70 -21.32
N LEU A 91 3.09 -20.95 -21.79
CA LEU A 91 3.31 -21.32 -23.19
C LEU A 91 2.07 -20.99 -24.05
N ASP A 92 1.74 -19.71 -24.24
CA ASP A 92 0.75 -19.30 -25.26
C ASP A 92 0.90 -17.79 -25.66
N PRO A 93 1.53 -17.44 -26.80
CA PRO A 93 2.22 -18.33 -27.75
C PRO A 93 3.66 -18.65 -27.30
N THR A 94 4.27 -17.78 -26.50
CA THR A 94 5.57 -17.95 -25.86
C THR A 94 5.55 -17.29 -24.48
N PRO A 95 6.31 -17.81 -23.50
CA PRO A 95 6.48 -17.16 -22.20
C PRO A 95 7.15 -15.79 -22.36
N GLU A 96 7.05 -14.96 -21.32
CA GLU A 96 7.75 -13.68 -21.28
C GLU A 96 9.28 -13.88 -21.16
N GLY A 97 10.05 -12.86 -21.54
CA GLY A 97 11.50 -12.93 -21.54
C GLY A 97 12.12 -12.84 -20.13
N PRO A 98 13.46 -12.92 -20.03
CA PRO A 98 14.18 -12.86 -18.75
C PRO A 98 13.93 -11.58 -17.94
N GLU A 99 13.45 -10.50 -18.59
CA GLU A 99 12.99 -9.29 -17.92
C GLU A 99 11.78 -9.51 -16.99
N ALA A 100 10.95 -10.51 -17.25
CA ALA A 100 9.84 -10.88 -16.37
C ALA A 100 10.30 -11.68 -15.14
N HIS A 101 11.43 -12.38 -15.24
CA HIS A 101 12.00 -13.25 -14.20
C HIS A 101 13.16 -12.59 -13.43
N CYS A 102 13.53 -11.36 -13.79
CA CYS A 102 14.70 -10.66 -13.25
C CYS A 102 16.03 -11.41 -13.45
N ASP A 103 16.12 -12.19 -14.51
CA ASP A 103 17.29 -12.98 -14.86
C ASP A 103 18.34 -12.19 -15.64
N ASN A 104 19.49 -12.83 -15.84
CA ASN A 104 20.64 -12.37 -16.61
C ASN A 104 21.38 -11.15 -16.03
N ALA A 105 21.05 -10.66 -14.83
CA ALA A 105 21.81 -9.63 -14.12
C ALA A 105 22.94 -10.23 -13.26
N ASP A 106 23.58 -11.29 -13.76
CA ASP A 106 24.68 -11.97 -13.10
C ASP A 106 25.95 -11.13 -13.09
N PHE A 107 26.59 -11.14 -11.93
CA PHE A 107 27.88 -10.53 -11.71
C PHE A 107 28.66 -11.32 -10.65
N PHE A 108 29.98 -11.36 -10.78
CA PHE A 108 30.87 -11.89 -9.76
C PHE A 108 32.18 -11.11 -9.77
N ASP A 109 32.58 -10.57 -8.61
CA ASP A 109 33.79 -9.76 -8.48
C ASP A 109 35.04 -10.66 -8.43
N THR A 110 35.45 -11.17 -9.59
CA THR A 110 36.61 -12.07 -9.72
C THR A 110 37.89 -11.48 -9.13
N GLU A 111 38.07 -10.15 -9.19
CA GLU A 111 39.24 -9.48 -8.62
C GLU A 111 39.19 -9.52 -7.08
N ALA A 112 38.06 -9.13 -6.48
CA ALA A 112 37.91 -9.16 -5.02
C ALA A 112 38.04 -10.57 -4.42
N TYR A 113 37.69 -11.60 -5.20
CA TYR A 113 37.79 -13.01 -4.78
C TYR A 113 39.03 -13.75 -5.29
N GLY A 114 40.01 -13.03 -5.87
CA GLY A 114 41.33 -13.56 -6.21
C GLY A 114 41.35 -14.57 -7.36
N MET A 115 40.45 -14.42 -8.34
CA MET A 115 40.43 -15.23 -9.57
C MET A 115 41.27 -14.57 -10.68
N ASP A 116 42.00 -15.39 -11.45
CA ASP A 116 42.96 -14.93 -12.46
C ASP A 116 42.30 -14.35 -13.73
N ALA A 117 41.06 -14.71 -14.01
CA ALA A 117 40.33 -14.26 -15.20
C ALA A 117 39.21 -13.28 -14.81
N PRO A 118 39.01 -12.18 -15.56
CA PRO A 118 37.90 -11.28 -15.34
C PRO A 118 36.57 -11.99 -15.60
N TYR A 119 35.55 -11.61 -14.83
CA TYR A 119 34.19 -12.09 -15.06
C TYR A 119 33.67 -11.65 -16.46
N PRO A 120 32.92 -12.50 -17.19
CA PRO A 120 32.47 -12.17 -18.55
C PRO A 120 31.56 -10.94 -18.67
N ARG A 121 30.87 -10.54 -17.60
CA ARG A 121 30.05 -9.31 -17.55
C ARG A 121 30.65 -8.28 -16.60
N THR A 122 30.53 -7.00 -16.93
CA THR A 122 30.87 -5.94 -15.97
C THR A 122 29.72 -5.71 -14.98
N ARG A 123 30.00 -4.99 -13.89
CA ARG A 123 28.96 -4.61 -12.92
C ARG A 123 27.90 -3.74 -13.57
N GLU A 124 28.31 -2.82 -14.42
CA GLU A 124 27.46 -1.88 -15.14
C GLU A 124 26.49 -2.60 -16.09
N GLU A 125 26.98 -3.57 -16.87
CA GLU A 125 26.14 -4.38 -17.77
C GLU A 125 25.08 -5.18 -17.01
N ALA A 126 25.46 -5.75 -15.85
CA ALA A 126 24.53 -6.50 -15.03
C ALA A 126 23.50 -5.56 -14.35
N THR A 127 23.90 -4.35 -13.96
CA THR A 127 22.99 -3.31 -13.46
C THR A 127 22.00 -2.84 -14.54
N GLU A 128 22.45 -2.67 -15.78
CA GLU A 128 21.59 -2.33 -16.92
C GLU A 128 20.56 -3.43 -17.22
N GLN A 129 20.96 -4.70 -17.11
CA GLN A 129 20.02 -5.82 -17.21
C GLN A 129 18.98 -5.80 -16.08
N LEU A 130 19.39 -5.56 -14.84
CA LEU A 130 18.47 -5.44 -13.71
C LEU A 130 17.53 -4.23 -13.84
N GLN A 131 18.00 -3.13 -14.42
CA GLN A 131 17.16 -1.98 -14.78
C GLN A 131 16.08 -2.37 -15.79
N THR A 132 16.42 -3.23 -16.76
CA THR A 132 15.45 -3.75 -17.74
C THR A 132 14.34 -4.53 -17.06
N CYS A 133 14.68 -5.45 -16.14
CA CYS A 133 13.66 -6.14 -15.32
C CYS A 133 12.82 -5.12 -14.54
N THR A 134 13.46 -4.21 -13.80
CA THR A 134 12.76 -3.24 -12.96
C THR A 134 11.77 -2.39 -13.79
N ASN A 135 12.16 -1.95 -14.99
CA ASN A 135 11.29 -1.21 -15.90
C ASN A 135 10.13 -2.06 -16.43
N HIS A 136 10.37 -3.34 -16.73
CA HIS A 136 9.33 -4.27 -17.13
C HIS A 136 8.27 -4.45 -16.03
N LEU A 137 8.70 -4.68 -14.79
CA LEU A 137 7.78 -4.83 -13.66
C LEU A 137 7.01 -3.53 -13.36
N ARG A 138 7.66 -2.36 -13.48
CA ARG A 138 7.00 -1.05 -13.39
C ARG A 138 5.93 -0.87 -14.46
N LEU A 139 6.22 -1.28 -15.70
CA LEU A 139 5.26 -1.24 -16.79
C LEU A 139 4.03 -2.12 -16.48
N ARG A 140 4.23 -3.40 -16.13
CA ARG A 140 3.13 -4.32 -15.76
C ARG A 140 2.29 -3.81 -14.59
N PHE A 141 2.95 -3.24 -13.59
CA PHE A 141 2.29 -2.61 -12.45
C PHE A 141 1.39 -1.45 -12.89
N LEU A 142 1.90 -0.54 -13.75
CA LEU A 142 1.11 0.60 -14.23
C LEU A 142 0.01 0.20 -15.21
N GLU A 143 0.23 -0.82 -16.03
CA GLU A 143 -0.79 -1.48 -16.86
C GLU A 143 -1.97 -1.96 -16.02
N GLY A 144 -1.69 -2.61 -14.88
CA GLY A 144 -2.72 -3.03 -13.94
C GLY A 144 -3.49 -1.85 -13.33
N VAL A 145 -2.79 -0.75 -13.02
CA VAL A 145 -3.43 0.48 -12.53
C VAL A 145 -4.35 1.07 -13.60
N ASP A 146 -3.85 1.26 -14.83
CA ASP A 146 -4.59 1.85 -15.95
C ASP A 146 -5.86 1.04 -16.28
N ALA A 147 -5.74 -0.29 -16.30
CA ALA A 147 -6.86 -1.19 -16.53
C ALA A 147 -7.97 -1.08 -15.47
N ALA A 148 -7.61 -0.68 -14.24
CA ALA A 148 -8.56 -0.56 -13.14
C ALA A 148 -9.57 0.59 -13.35
N ASP A 149 -9.29 1.54 -14.26
CA ASP A 149 -10.23 2.60 -14.65
C ASP A 149 -11.60 2.06 -15.08
N LYS A 150 -11.62 0.88 -15.71
CA LYS A 150 -12.82 0.25 -16.27
C LYS A 150 -13.73 -0.40 -15.22
N ILE A 151 -13.25 -0.59 -14.00
CA ILE A 151 -14.03 -1.21 -12.93
C ILE A 151 -15.23 -0.33 -12.55
N VAL A 152 -15.09 0.99 -12.69
CA VAL A 152 -16.10 1.98 -12.32
C VAL A 152 -16.30 3.03 -13.41
N ASP A 153 -17.48 3.63 -13.46
CA ASP A 153 -17.74 4.81 -14.29
C ASP A 153 -17.11 6.09 -13.69
N GLN A 154 -17.39 7.23 -14.34
CA GLN A 154 -16.89 8.55 -13.93
C GLN A 154 -17.46 9.00 -12.58
N ASP A 155 -18.60 8.45 -12.16
CA ASP A 155 -19.27 8.75 -10.88
C ASP A 155 -18.86 7.75 -9.78
N ALA A 156 -17.82 6.94 -10.00
CA ALA A 156 -17.37 5.86 -9.12
C ALA A 156 -18.40 4.73 -8.90
N ARG A 157 -19.30 4.51 -9.87
CA ARG A 157 -20.24 3.37 -9.85
C ARG A 157 -19.64 2.15 -10.53
N ILE A 158 -19.75 0.98 -9.91
CA ILE A 158 -19.22 -0.30 -10.38
C ILE A 158 -19.94 -0.70 -11.67
N ILE A 159 -19.15 -1.01 -12.69
CA ILE A 159 -19.65 -1.53 -13.96
C ILE A 159 -19.71 -3.06 -13.83
N VAL A 160 -20.89 -3.60 -13.54
CA VAL A 160 -21.09 -5.02 -13.18
C VAL A 160 -20.40 -6.01 -14.14
N PRO A 161 -20.52 -5.88 -15.48
CA PRO A 161 -19.84 -6.79 -16.41
C PRO A 161 -18.31 -6.77 -16.33
N GLU A 162 -17.71 -5.70 -15.81
CA GLU A 162 -16.26 -5.52 -15.71
C GLU A 162 -15.67 -6.15 -14.44
N VAL A 163 -16.52 -6.58 -13.50
CA VAL A 163 -16.10 -7.10 -12.19
C VAL A 163 -16.63 -8.50 -11.87
N ASP A 164 -17.68 -8.96 -12.55
CA ASP A 164 -18.23 -10.30 -12.32
C ASP A 164 -17.23 -11.39 -12.75
N ILE A 165 -16.71 -12.10 -11.75
CA ILE A 165 -15.85 -13.29 -11.91
C ILE A 165 -16.54 -14.56 -11.42
N SER A 166 -17.79 -14.48 -10.98
CA SER A 166 -18.55 -15.63 -10.46
C SER A 166 -19.01 -16.58 -11.57
N SER A 167 -19.23 -16.04 -12.77
CA SER A 167 -19.74 -16.76 -13.93
C SER A 167 -18.62 -17.39 -14.79
N SER A 168 -17.42 -16.81 -14.80
CA SER A 168 -16.26 -17.34 -15.51
C SER A 168 -14.95 -16.80 -14.94
N ASP A 169 -13.92 -17.64 -14.90
CA ASP A 169 -12.56 -17.21 -14.54
C ASP A 169 -11.99 -16.22 -15.57
N CYS A 170 -11.03 -15.42 -15.12
CA CYS A 170 -10.20 -14.56 -15.96
C CYS A 170 -9.27 -15.40 -16.85
N ARG A 171 -8.89 -14.84 -18.00
CA ARG A 171 -7.96 -15.47 -18.95
C ARG A 171 -6.75 -14.57 -19.17
N PHE A 172 -5.59 -15.01 -18.72
CA PHE A 172 -4.34 -14.23 -18.69
C PHE A 172 -3.37 -14.67 -19.80
N SER A 173 -3.83 -14.69 -21.05
CA SER A 173 -3.12 -15.27 -22.20
C SER A 173 -2.75 -14.19 -23.21
N PHE A 174 -1.61 -14.29 -23.90
CA PHE A 174 -1.17 -13.34 -24.97
C PHE A 174 -0.73 -11.94 -24.50
N PRO A 175 0.53 -11.77 -24.06
CA PRO A 175 1.10 -10.44 -23.76
C PRO A 175 1.00 -9.43 -24.91
N GLU A 176 1.02 -9.89 -26.16
CA GLU A 176 1.09 -9.05 -27.37
C GLU A 176 -0.30 -8.73 -27.97
N LEU A 177 -1.34 -9.49 -27.62
CA LEU A 177 -2.70 -9.35 -28.16
C LEU A 177 -3.71 -8.88 -27.10
N GLN A 178 -3.38 -8.98 -25.81
CA GLN A 178 -4.16 -8.41 -24.73
C GLN A 178 -3.63 -7.01 -24.37
N MET A 179 -3.88 -6.05 -25.26
CA MET A 179 -4.15 -4.70 -24.75
C MET A 179 -5.35 -4.85 -23.79
N HIS A 180 -5.34 -4.25 -22.60
CA HIS A 180 -6.41 -4.30 -21.55
C HIS A 180 -7.83 -3.89 -22.03
N TRP A 181 -8.02 -3.74 -23.33
CA TRP A 181 -9.20 -3.30 -24.05
C TRP A 181 -10.30 -4.37 -24.15
N PHE A 182 -9.95 -5.67 -24.22
CA PHE A 182 -10.91 -6.74 -24.52
C PHE A 182 -11.28 -7.65 -23.33
N SER A 183 -10.61 -7.48 -22.18
CA SER A 183 -10.89 -8.22 -20.96
C SER A 183 -11.58 -7.33 -19.93
N ARG A 184 -12.30 -7.96 -19.01
CA ARG A 184 -13.00 -7.29 -17.90
C ARG A 184 -11.99 -6.47 -17.08
N GLY A 185 -12.36 -5.26 -16.67
CA GLY A 185 -11.51 -4.33 -15.91
C GLY A 185 -10.84 -4.98 -14.69
N LYS A 186 -11.60 -5.73 -13.89
CA LYS A 186 -11.05 -6.47 -12.74
C LYS A 186 -10.00 -7.50 -13.15
N CYS A 187 -10.25 -8.27 -14.21
CA CYS A 187 -9.29 -9.27 -14.71
C CYS A 187 -8.01 -8.61 -15.21
N SER A 188 -8.12 -7.57 -16.06
CA SER A 188 -6.97 -6.86 -16.61
C SER A 188 -6.10 -6.19 -15.54
N ALA A 189 -6.74 -5.63 -14.50
CA ALA A 189 -6.02 -5.03 -13.38
C ALA A 189 -5.28 -6.09 -12.53
N ILE A 190 -5.94 -7.23 -12.25
CA ILE A 190 -5.32 -8.37 -11.58
C ILE A 190 -4.16 -8.94 -12.42
N GLU A 191 -4.29 -8.96 -13.74
CA GLU A 191 -3.25 -9.43 -14.66
C GLU A 191 -1.97 -8.59 -14.55
N GLY A 192 -2.07 -7.27 -14.72
CA GLY A 192 -0.91 -6.38 -14.63
C GLY A 192 -0.22 -6.48 -13.26
N PHE A 193 -1.01 -6.53 -12.18
CA PHE A 193 -0.47 -6.72 -10.83
C PHE A 193 0.20 -8.10 -10.66
N GLY A 194 -0.43 -9.18 -11.12
CA GLY A 194 0.12 -10.53 -11.02
C GLY A 194 1.41 -10.71 -11.82
N ARG A 195 1.47 -10.20 -13.07
CA ARG A 195 2.69 -10.22 -13.90
C ARG A 195 3.83 -9.44 -13.26
N ALA A 196 3.54 -8.34 -12.55
CA ALA A 196 4.56 -7.62 -11.78
C ALA A 196 5.03 -8.42 -10.55
N LEU A 197 4.11 -9.07 -9.82
CA LEU A 197 4.45 -9.90 -8.66
C LEU A 197 5.31 -11.10 -9.02
N HIS A 198 5.09 -11.70 -10.20
CA HIS A 198 5.88 -12.80 -10.72
C HIS A 198 7.39 -12.48 -10.65
N GLY A 199 7.83 -11.40 -11.29
CA GLY A 199 9.24 -11.00 -11.28
C GLY A 199 9.76 -10.55 -9.92
N ILE A 200 8.90 -10.01 -9.05
CA ILE A 200 9.27 -9.72 -7.65
C ILE A 200 9.60 -11.01 -6.90
N GLN A 201 8.81 -12.07 -7.10
CA GLN A 201 9.01 -13.35 -6.44
C GLN A 201 10.23 -14.07 -7.02
N ASP A 202 10.39 -14.06 -8.34
CA ASP A 202 11.55 -14.65 -9.03
C ASP A 202 12.87 -13.93 -8.70
N PHE A 203 12.84 -12.62 -8.49
CA PHE A 203 14.04 -11.91 -8.00
C PHE A 203 14.60 -12.56 -6.73
N TYR A 204 13.76 -12.98 -5.78
CA TYR A 204 14.23 -13.67 -4.58
C TYR A 204 14.62 -15.12 -4.83
N ALA A 205 13.96 -15.80 -5.78
CA ALA A 205 14.26 -17.16 -6.16
C ALA A 205 15.61 -17.29 -6.87
N HIS A 206 15.92 -16.37 -7.78
CA HIS A 206 17.04 -16.44 -8.72
C HIS A 206 18.18 -15.46 -8.42
N SER A 207 18.15 -14.76 -7.28
CA SER A 207 19.24 -13.88 -6.84
C SER A 207 19.88 -14.33 -5.52
N ASN A 208 21.06 -13.78 -5.24
CA ASN A 208 21.75 -13.94 -3.96
C ASN A 208 21.28 -12.98 -2.85
N TRP A 209 20.18 -12.25 -3.04
CA TRP A 209 19.73 -11.18 -2.13
C TRP A 209 19.49 -11.65 -0.69
N ALA A 210 18.67 -12.69 -0.53
CA ALA A 210 18.31 -13.24 0.78
C ALA A 210 19.26 -14.36 1.24
N ASP A 211 20.24 -14.70 0.39
CA ASP A 211 21.05 -15.89 0.55
C ASP A 211 22.17 -15.70 1.57
N ASP A 212 22.53 -16.79 2.23
CA ASP A 212 23.78 -16.98 2.94
C ASP A 212 24.68 -17.89 2.09
N ALA A 213 25.98 -17.72 2.20
CA ALA A 213 26.98 -18.53 1.53
C ALA A 213 28.28 -18.49 2.33
N ARG A 214 29.04 -19.60 2.31
CA ARG A 214 30.37 -19.65 2.93
C ARG A 214 31.44 -19.84 1.86
N PRO A 215 32.67 -19.33 2.08
CA PRO A 215 33.80 -19.59 1.18
C PRO A 215 34.08 -21.10 1.00
N PRO A 216 34.70 -21.52 -0.13
CA PRO A 216 35.23 -20.66 -1.19
C PRO A 216 34.11 -20.11 -2.09
N TYR A 217 34.21 -18.81 -2.40
CA TYR A 217 33.29 -18.16 -3.33
C TYR A 217 33.75 -18.36 -4.76
N GLY A 218 32.78 -18.57 -5.66
CA GLY A 218 33.05 -18.74 -7.08
C GLY A 218 31.78 -18.89 -7.90
N LEU A 219 31.94 -19.27 -9.18
CA LEU A 219 30.83 -19.32 -10.13
C LEU A 219 29.68 -20.23 -9.71
N THR A 220 29.98 -21.33 -9.01
CA THR A 220 28.99 -22.30 -8.52
C THR A 220 28.56 -22.05 -7.06
N ASN A 221 29.12 -21.02 -6.42
CA ASN A 221 28.79 -20.63 -5.04
C ASN A 221 29.13 -19.14 -4.84
N PRO A 222 28.39 -18.23 -5.50
CA PRO A 222 28.60 -16.79 -5.30
C PRO A 222 28.28 -16.40 -3.85
N PRO A 223 28.86 -15.28 -3.35
CA PRO A 223 28.55 -14.77 -2.02
C PRO A 223 27.04 -14.53 -1.86
N GLY A 224 26.51 -14.73 -0.66
CA GLY A 224 25.14 -14.35 -0.29
C GLY A 224 25.14 -12.98 0.37
N LEU A 225 24.12 -12.15 0.10
CA LEU A 225 24.02 -10.81 0.71
C LEU A 225 23.35 -10.84 2.09
N LYS A 226 22.53 -11.85 2.37
CA LYS A 226 21.78 -12.03 3.62
C LYS A 226 20.97 -10.79 4.02
N PHE A 227 20.40 -10.10 3.02
CA PHE A 227 19.53 -8.95 3.26
C PHE A 227 18.11 -9.40 3.59
N ASP A 228 17.53 -8.78 4.62
CA ASP A 228 16.17 -9.01 5.14
C ASP A 228 15.18 -7.87 4.78
N LYS A 229 15.71 -6.77 4.26
CA LYS A 229 14.96 -5.65 3.71
C LYS A 229 14.67 -5.90 2.24
N SER A 230 13.53 -5.41 1.79
CA SER A 230 13.18 -5.45 0.37
C SER A 230 14.07 -4.47 -0.42
N PRO A 231 14.54 -4.84 -1.62
CA PRO A 231 15.39 -3.97 -2.42
C PRO A 231 14.66 -2.67 -2.74
N VAL A 232 15.36 -1.56 -2.56
CA VAL A 232 14.77 -0.23 -2.80
C VAL A 232 14.43 -0.09 -4.28
N PHE A 233 15.26 -0.61 -5.19
CA PHE A 233 15.05 -0.49 -6.64
C PHE A 233 13.79 -1.20 -7.15
N LEU A 234 13.21 -2.14 -6.39
CA LEU A 234 11.92 -2.77 -6.70
C LEU A 234 10.71 -2.02 -6.11
N ASP A 235 10.84 -0.72 -5.82
CA ASP A 235 9.66 0.14 -5.71
C ASP A 235 9.10 0.41 -7.11
N LEU A 236 8.00 -0.26 -7.45
CA LEU A 236 7.40 -0.21 -8.78
C LEU A 236 6.66 1.10 -9.08
N ARG A 237 6.55 2.00 -8.09
CA ARG A 237 6.05 3.37 -8.26
C ARG A 237 7.14 4.33 -8.75
N ALA A 238 8.40 3.92 -8.65
CA ALA A 238 9.54 4.76 -8.97
C ALA A 238 9.81 4.82 -10.48
N GLU A 239 10.46 5.88 -10.92
CA GLU A 239 10.77 6.19 -12.33
C GLU A 239 12.30 6.40 -12.52
N ASN A 240 13.10 6.20 -11.47
CA ASN A 240 14.53 6.46 -11.46
C ASN A 240 15.37 5.34 -12.08
N ASN A 241 16.61 5.69 -12.43
CA ASN A 241 17.68 4.73 -12.70
C ASN A 241 18.20 4.12 -11.38
N ILE A 242 18.44 2.81 -11.38
CA ILE A 242 18.79 2.02 -10.20
C ILE A 242 20.30 1.92 -9.92
N THR A 243 21.17 2.52 -10.75
CA THR A 243 22.63 2.32 -10.69
C THR A 243 23.22 2.48 -9.29
N ASP A 244 22.84 3.54 -8.56
CA ASP A 244 23.38 3.82 -7.23
C ASP A 244 22.70 3.00 -6.11
N GLN A 245 21.69 2.19 -6.47
CA GLN A 245 20.86 1.39 -5.56
C GLN A 245 21.25 -0.09 -5.56
N VAL A 246 22.04 -0.54 -6.53
CA VAL A 246 22.42 -1.95 -6.71
C VAL A 246 23.66 -2.27 -5.86
N PRO A 247 23.57 -3.19 -4.88
CA PRO A 247 24.74 -3.64 -4.14
C PRO A 247 25.79 -4.25 -5.07
N ARG A 248 27.06 -3.97 -4.81
CA ARG A 248 28.18 -4.44 -5.66
C ARG A 248 28.14 -5.94 -5.92
N ASP A 249 27.94 -6.74 -4.86
CA ASP A 249 27.92 -8.20 -4.92
C ASP A 249 26.56 -8.81 -5.30
N LEU A 250 25.54 -8.01 -5.66
CA LEU A 250 24.24 -8.55 -6.10
C LEU A 250 24.39 -9.33 -7.41
N SER A 251 23.86 -10.54 -7.46
CA SER A 251 23.89 -11.37 -8.67
C SER A 251 22.52 -12.00 -8.85
N THR A 252 21.94 -11.91 -10.05
CA THR A 252 20.86 -12.80 -10.48
C THR A 252 21.42 -13.83 -11.45
N GLY A 253 20.69 -14.90 -11.74
CA GLY A 253 21.23 -16.00 -12.54
C GLY A 253 21.28 -15.71 -14.03
N CYS A 254 22.35 -16.13 -14.71
CA CYS A 254 22.32 -16.24 -16.18
C CYS A 254 21.42 -17.39 -16.60
N PHE A 255 20.37 -17.10 -17.37
CA PHE A 255 19.43 -18.09 -17.87
C PHE A 255 19.93 -18.70 -19.18
N GLY A 256 20.37 -19.95 -19.10
CA GLY A 256 20.94 -20.69 -20.22
C GLY A 256 19.90 -21.31 -21.17
N GLY A 257 18.61 -21.24 -20.86
CA GLY A 257 17.53 -22.02 -21.50
C GLY A 257 17.26 -23.33 -20.75
N ILE A 258 16.05 -23.87 -20.88
CA ILE A 258 15.51 -25.04 -20.16
C ILE A 258 16.40 -26.27 -20.32
N MET A 259 16.96 -26.47 -21.51
CA MET A 259 17.80 -27.63 -21.84
C MET A 259 19.29 -27.44 -21.51
N THR A 260 19.69 -26.22 -21.16
CA THR A 260 21.10 -25.81 -21.08
C THR A 260 21.47 -25.06 -19.81
N ASP A 261 20.50 -24.71 -18.98
CA ASP A 261 20.73 -24.25 -17.62
C ASP A 261 21.15 -25.44 -16.73
N GLY A 262 22.36 -25.35 -16.15
CA GLY A 262 22.95 -26.45 -15.39
C GLY A 262 24.25 -26.05 -14.70
N PRO A 263 24.79 -26.94 -13.83
CA PRO A 263 25.91 -26.62 -12.92
C PRO A 263 27.26 -26.38 -13.61
N GLU A 264 27.36 -26.67 -14.91
CA GLU A 264 28.50 -26.31 -15.76
C GLU A 264 27.94 -25.64 -17.02
N GLY A 265 28.42 -24.43 -17.34
CA GLY A 265 28.06 -23.64 -18.52
C GLY A 265 28.34 -24.39 -19.83
N LYS A 266 27.46 -25.32 -20.16
CA LYS A 266 27.30 -25.83 -21.51
C LYS A 266 26.65 -24.70 -22.28
N ALA A 267 27.23 -24.34 -23.42
CA ALA A 267 26.71 -23.31 -24.29
C ALA A 267 25.20 -23.50 -24.44
N GLY A 268 24.44 -22.45 -24.08
CA GLY A 268 23.02 -22.38 -24.35
C GLY A 268 22.80 -22.80 -25.80
N HIS A 269 21.91 -23.75 -26.07
CA HIS A 269 21.47 -23.96 -27.44
C HIS A 269 20.50 -22.82 -27.71
N PRO A 270 20.82 -21.83 -28.57
CA PRO A 270 20.07 -20.57 -28.71
C PRO A 270 18.77 -20.76 -29.50
N LEU A 271 18.00 -21.80 -29.17
CA LEU A 271 16.75 -22.18 -29.82
C LEU A 271 15.53 -21.85 -28.96
N GLU A 272 15.72 -21.40 -27.73
CA GLU A 272 14.64 -21.04 -26.80
C GLU A 272 14.60 -19.53 -26.56
N PRO A 273 13.40 -18.89 -26.54
CA PRO A 273 13.26 -17.47 -26.21
C PRO A 273 13.92 -17.15 -24.86
N GLY A 274 14.73 -16.09 -24.82
CA GLY A 274 15.39 -15.64 -23.58
C GLY A 274 16.67 -16.37 -23.16
N SER A 275 17.02 -17.49 -23.79
CA SER A 275 18.25 -18.27 -23.48
C SER A 275 19.54 -17.57 -23.93
N LEU A 276 20.57 -17.57 -23.08
CA LEU A 276 21.91 -17.02 -23.37
C LEU A 276 23.01 -18.08 -23.26
N ASP A 277 24.18 -17.77 -23.82
CA ASP A 277 25.40 -18.49 -23.49
C ASP A 277 25.88 -18.06 -22.08
N CYS A 278 25.74 -18.97 -21.12
CA CYS A 278 26.14 -18.77 -19.73
C CYS A 278 27.53 -19.36 -19.41
N THR A 279 28.33 -19.69 -20.43
CA THR A 279 29.69 -20.21 -20.23
C THR A 279 30.53 -19.25 -19.39
N GLY A 280 31.07 -19.73 -18.26
CA GLY A 280 31.91 -18.94 -17.36
C GLY A 280 31.14 -17.93 -16.49
N ARG A 281 29.81 -18.02 -16.44
CA ARG A 281 28.94 -17.13 -15.67
C ARG A 281 28.29 -17.87 -14.49
N VAL A 282 27.84 -17.11 -13.49
CA VAL A 282 26.92 -17.57 -12.45
C VAL A 282 25.58 -17.86 -13.12
N THR A 283 25.15 -19.12 -13.08
CA THR A 283 23.93 -19.57 -13.75
C THR A 283 22.69 -19.38 -12.90
N HIS A 284 21.52 -19.36 -13.55
CA HIS A 284 20.20 -19.47 -12.92
C HIS A 284 20.14 -20.67 -11.99
N HIS A 285 20.44 -21.87 -12.48
CA HIS A 285 20.54 -23.08 -11.66
C HIS A 285 21.40 -22.90 -10.38
N THR A 286 22.48 -22.12 -10.42
CA THR A 286 23.34 -21.89 -9.25
C THR A 286 22.66 -21.06 -8.15
N LEU A 287 21.80 -20.12 -8.52
CA LEU A 287 21.12 -19.22 -7.60
C LEU A 287 19.68 -19.64 -7.27
N ASN A 288 19.10 -20.50 -8.12
CA ASN A 288 17.76 -21.03 -8.04
C ASN A 288 17.44 -21.63 -6.66
N LYS A 289 16.27 -21.27 -6.12
CA LYS A 289 15.70 -21.77 -4.86
C LYS A 289 14.30 -22.39 -5.02
N ASP A 290 13.97 -22.83 -6.21
CA ASP A 290 12.69 -23.38 -6.60
C ASP A 290 12.51 -24.79 -6.04
N ASN A 291 11.38 -25.37 -6.40
CA ASN A 291 10.93 -26.72 -6.13
C ASN A 291 10.62 -27.05 -4.66
N GLY A 292 10.59 -26.04 -3.79
CA GLY A 292 10.39 -26.23 -2.37
C GLY A 292 8.93 -26.28 -1.95
N VAL A 293 8.69 -26.81 -0.74
CA VAL A 293 7.33 -26.94 -0.18
C VAL A 293 7.03 -25.78 0.75
N ILE A 294 6.02 -24.99 0.38
CA ILE A 294 5.54 -23.80 1.10
C ILE A 294 4.10 -24.05 1.57
N ASP A 295 3.80 -23.81 2.84
CA ASP A 295 2.42 -23.76 3.32
C ASP A 295 1.73 -22.51 2.75
N TRP A 296 0.62 -22.69 2.03
CA TRP A 296 -0.06 -21.58 1.33
C TRP A 296 -0.86 -20.66 2.27
N ILE A 297 -1.03 -21.04 3.54
CA ILE A 297 -1.72 -20.24 4.56
C ILE A 297 -0.69 -19.42 5.35
N THR A 298 0.37 -20.06 5.84
CA THR A 298 1.34 -19.43 6.75
C THR A 298 2.56 -18.89 6.02
N GLY A 299 2.90 -19.45 4.85
CA GLY A 299 4.17 -19.20 4.17
C GLY A 299 5.35 -19.99 4.76
N GLU A 300 5.12 -20.86 5.75
CA GLU A 300 6.17 -21.67 6.35
C GLU A 300 6.71 -22.70 5.34
N THR A 301 8.04 -22.88 5.34
CA THR A 301 8.70 -23.84 4.45
C THR A 301 9.03 -25.11 5.20
N THR A 302 8.85 -26.28 4.56
CA THR A 302 9.12 -27.58 5.20
C THR A 302 10.23 -28.37 4.53
N LYS A 303 10.42 -28.17 3.22
CA LYS A 303 11.43 -28.88 2.44
C LYS A 303 11.96 -27.99 1.32
N PRO A 304 13.29 -27.82 1.18
CA PRO A 304 13.86 -27.21 -0.01
C PRO A 304 13.62 -28.08 -1.24
N GLY A 305 13.64 -27.47 -2.43
CA GLY A 305 13.41 -28.24 -3.65
C GLY A 305 14.56 -29.17 -4.02
N PRO A 306 14.28 -30.30 -4.68
CA PRO A 306 15.32 -31.11 -5.30
C PRO A 306 16.06 -30.32 -6.38
N ASN A 307 17.34 -30.64 -6.57
CA ASN A 307 18.19 -30.10 -7.65
C ASN A 307 18.33 -28.57 -7.66
N THR A 308 18.17 -27.91 -6.52
CA THR A 308 18.43 -26.46 -6.38
C THR A 308 19.59 -26.27 -5.40
N PRO A 309 20.85 -26.26 -5.87
CA PRO A 309 22.04 -26.25 -4.99
C PRO A 309 22.04 -25.09 -3.99
N ARG A 310 21.40 -23.97 -4.33
CA ARG A 310 21.30 -22.84 -3.42
C ARG A 310 20.39 -23.09 -2.24
N SER A 311 19.37 -23.92 -2.41
CA SER A 311 18.45 -24.34 -1.35
C SER A 311 19.07 -25.34 -0.37
N ASP A 312 20.12 -26.05 -0.78
CA ASP A 312 20.86 -26.96 0.10
C ASP A 312 21.61 -26.22 1.22
N VAL A 313 21.85 -24.91 1.04
CA VAL A 313 22.39 -24.07 2.11
C VAL A 313 21.28 -23.77 3.13
N PRO A 314 21.45 -24.13 4.42
CA PRO A 314 20.40 -24.01 5.42
C PRO A 314 19.75 -22.62 5.49
N GLY A 315 18.43 -22.59 5.33
CA GLY A 315 17.57 -21.42 5.45
C GLY A 315 17.56 -20.47 4.24
N ASN A 316 18.28 -20.75 3.14
CA ASN A 316 18.22 -19.90 1.94
C ASN A 316 16.81 -19.88 1.34
N PHE A 317 16.20 -21.06 1.15
CA PHE A 317 14.83 -21.17 0.65
C PHE A 317 13.82 -20.42 1.54
N GLU A 318 13.87 -20.66 2.86
CA GLU A 318 13.01 -20.01 3.85
C GLU A 318 13.12 -18.47 3.80
N ARG A 319 14.36 -17.94 3.75
CA ARG A 319 14.59 -16.49 3.67
C ARG A 319 14.07 -15.90 2.37
N ALA A 320 14.28 -16.58 1.24
CA ALA A 320 13.78 -16.14 -0.05
C ALA A 320 12.24 -16.08 -0.08
N VAL A 321 11.57 -17.14 0.40
CA VAL A 321 10.10 -17.19 0.52
C VAL A 321 9.58 -16.11 1.44
N SER A 322 10.17 -15.95 2.63
CA SER A 322 9.76 -14.92 3.59
C SER A 322 9.93 -13.51 3.01
N ALA A 323 11.02 -13.25 2.28
CA ALA A 323 11.26 -11.96 1.64
C ALA A 323 10.28 -11.71 0.48
N ALA A 324 9.99 -12.72 -0.34
CA ALA A 324 9.03 -12.64 -1.44
C ALA A 324 7.60 -12.36 -0.95
N ILE A 325 7.16 -13.01 0.14
CA ILE A 325 5.85 -12.73 0.78
C ILE A 325 5.80 -11.28 1.28
N LYS A 326 6.84 -10.85 1.99
CA LYS A 326 6.93 -9.49 2.55
C LYS A 326 6.92 -8.43 1.45
N ASP A 327 7.67 -8.64 0.36
CA ASP A 327 7.71 -7.70 -0.75
C ASP A 327 6.39 -7.74 -1.55
N SER A 328 5.77 -8.91 -1.76
CA SER A 328 4.44 -9.00 -2.39
C SER A 328 3.40 -8.15 -1.64
N ARG A 329 3.35 -8.26 -0.30
CA ARG A 329 2.49 -7.40 0.55
C ARG A 329 2.81 -5.91 0.40
N ARG A 330 4.10 -5.56 0.30
CA ARG A 330 4.56 -4.19 0.02
C ARG A 330 4.06 -3.71 -1.34
N GLN A 331 4.14 -4.54 -2.39
CA GLN A 331 3.67 -4.16 -3.73
C GLN A 331 2.15 -3.98 -3.79
N TRP A 332 1.35 -4.79 -3.07
CA TRP A 332 -0.10 -4.57 -3.00
C TRP A 332 -0.44 -3.22 -2.36
N ARG A 333 0.27 -2.83 -1.30
CA ARG A 333 0.13 -1.50 -0.72
C ARG A 333 0.45 -0.41 -1.75
N TYR A 334 1.56 -0.53 -2.45
CA TYR A 334 1.96 0.44 -3.48
C TYR A 334 0.94 0.52 -4.62
N PHE A 335 0.36 -0.61 -5.03
CA PHE A 335 -0.67 -0.66 -6.07
C PHE A 335 -1.93 0.10 -5.66
N ARG A 336 -2.40 -0.11 -4.42
CA ARG A 336 -3.53 0.63 -3.84
C ARG A 336 -3.26 2.13 -3.76
N GLU A 337 -2.05 2.52 -3.34
CA GLU A 337 -1.66 3.94 -3.30
C GLU A 337 -1.63 4.57 -4.69
N GLN A 338 -1.07 3.86 -5.68
CA GLN A 338 -1.04 4.33 -7.06
C GLN A 338 -2.46 4.46 -7.63
N ILE A 339 -3.37 3.51 -7.37
CA ILE A 339 -4.80 3.61 -7.76
C ILE A 339 -5.45 4.88 -7.17
N ARG A 340 -5.26 5.13 -5.87
CA ARG A 340 -5.81 6.33 -5.20
C ARG A 340 -5.22 7.61 -5.75
N ARG A 341 -3.93 7.60 -6.10
CA ARG A 341 -3.24 8.74 -6.73
C ARG A 341 -3.80 9.01 -8.13
N THR A 342 -3.98 7.98 -8.94
CA THR A 342 -4.44 8.10 -10.34
C THR A 342 -5.91 8.50 -10.42
N TYR A 343 -6.79 7.90 -9.62
CA TYR A 343 -8.24 8.04 -9.78
C TYR A 343 -8.92 8.86 -8.69
N GLY A 344 -8.16 9.35 -7.70
CA GLY A 344 -8.69 10.00 -6.52
C GLY A 344 -9.10 9.00 -5.42
N LYS A 345 -9.27 9.51 -4.20
CA LYS A 345 -9.39 8.69 -2.98
C LYS A 345 -10.66 7.84 -2.97
N GLU A 346 -11.79 8.46 -3.27
CA GLU A 346 -13.10 7.82 -3.23
C GLU A 346 -13.28 6.79 -4.35
N ARG A 347 -13.07 7.21 -5.59
CA ARG A 347 -13.11 6.32 -6.76
C ARG A 347 -12.08 5.21 -6.65
N GLY A 348 -10.85 5.55 -6.26
CA GLY A 348 -9.79 4.59 -6.01
C GLY A 348 -10.13 3.57 -4.93
N ASN A 349 -10.80 3.96 -3.83
CA ASN A 349 -11.22 3.01 -2.80
C ASN A 349 -12.30 2.03 -3.29
N ILE A 350 -13.23 2.47 -4.14
CA ILE A 350 -14.18 1.54 -4.79
C ILE A 350 -13.46 0.57 -5.71
N ILE A 351 -12.53 1.07 -6.54
CA ILE A 351 -11.71 0.24 -7.41
C ILE A 351 -10.97 -0.82 -6.60
N ILE A 352 -10.29 -0.42 -5.52
CA ILE A 352 -9.55 -1.33 -4.63
C ILE A 352 -10.50 -2.36 -4.02
N CYS A 353 -11.64 -1.93 -3.50
CA CYS A 353 -12.65 -2.84 -2.97
C CYS A 353 -13.07 -3.87 -4.04
N ALA A 354 -13.38 -3.42 -5.25
CA ALA A 354 -13.84 -4.30 -6.30
C ALA A 354 -12.79 -5.33 -6.75
N LEU A 355 -11.50 -4.99 -6.67
CA LEU A 355 -10.41 -5.92 -6.99
C LEU A 355 -10.34 -7.11 -6.02
N ILE A 356 -10.59 -6.87 -4.73
CA ILE A 356 -10.41 -7.88 -3.68
C ILE A 356 -11.68 -8.64 -3.31
N ARG A 357 -12.86 -8.10 -3.63
CA ARG A 357 -14.17 -8.65 -3.24
C ARG A 357 -14.73 -9.57 -4.29
N ASP A 358 -15.33 -10.68 -3.87
CA ASP A 358 -15.93 -11.66 -4.78
C ASP A 358 -17.31 -11.19 -5.30
N ASP A 359 -18.10 -10.48 -4.48
CA ASP A 359 -19.32 -9.79 -4.90
C ASP A 359 -19.23 -8.27 -4.64
N PRO A 360 -18.47 -7.55 -5.47
CA PRO A 360 -18.23 -6.13 -5.25
C PRO A 360 -19.50 -5.27 -5.38
N THR A 361 -20.52 -5.76 -6.09
CA THR A 361 -21.78 -5.04 -6.29
C THR A 361 -22.64 -4.97 -5.03
N GLN A 362 -22.45 -5.90 -4.09
CA GLN A 362 -23.09 -5.88 -2.78
C GLN A 362 -22.15 -5.36 -1.70
N ASP A 363 -20.88 -5.73 -1.78
CA ASP A 363 -19.94 -5.49 -0.69
C ASP A 363 -19.42 -4.05 -0.63
N CYS A 364 -19.08 -3.47 -1.78
CA CYS A 364 -18.40 -2.17 -1.83
C CYS A 364 -19.33 -0.98 -1.56
N TYR A 365 -20.64 -1.23 -1.49
CA TYR A 365 -21.66 -0.21 -1.30
C TYR A 365 -22.26 -0.18 0.10
N GLY A 366 -22.96 0.93 0.39
CA GLY A 366 -23.72 1.16 1.61
C GLY A 366 -22.87 1.45 2.85
N ARG A 367 -22.90 2.69 3.34
CA ARG A 367 -22.30 3.06 4.63
C ARG A 367 -23.30 3.81 5.47
N ARG A 368 -23.27 3.56 6.77
CA ARG A 368 -24.09 4.27 7.75
C ARG A 368 -23.21 5.22 8.53
N VAL A 369 -23.55 6.50 8.58
CA VAL A 369 -22.72 7.50 9.26
C VAL A 369 -23.57 8.34 10.19
N ALA A 370 -23.11 8.47 11.43
CA ALA A 370 -23.56 9.50 12.34
C ALA A 370 -22.59 10.69 12.28
N ILE A 371 -23.11 11.90 12.10
CA ILE A 371 -22.33 13.14 12.16
C ILE A 371 -22.70 13.86 13.46
N LEU A 372 -21.68 14.24 14.22
CA LEU A 372 -21.80 15.01 15.46
C LEU A 372 -21.03 16.32 15.30
N GLN A 373 -21.72 17.44 15.46
CA GLN A 373 -21.11 18.76 15.37
C GLN A 373 -21.57 19.64 16.52
N ASP A 374 -20.69 19.93 17.47
CA ASP A 374 -20.90 21.02 18.45
C ASP A 374 -20.35 22.38 17.95
N ALA A 375 -19.59 22.35 16.86
CA ALA A 375 -18.74 23.46 16.44
C ALA A 375 -19.43 24.56 15.62
N PHE A 376 -20.51 24.18 14.90
CA PHE A 376 -21.21 25.05 13.96
C PHE A 376 -22.67 25.27 14.33
N ARG A 377 -23.43 24.22 14.70
CA ARG A 377 -24.89 24.31 14.93
C ARG A 377 -25.48 23.40 16.04
N ASN A 378 -24.68 22.67 16.82
CA ASN A 378 -25.17 21.64 17.76
C ASN A 378 -26.17 20.66 17.10
N THR A 379 -25.81 20.18 15.91
CA THR A 379 -26.65 19.28 15.10
C THR A 379 -26.04 17.89 15.08
N SER A 380 -26.87 16.88 15.38
CA SER A 380 -26.53 15.47 15.17
C SER A 380 -27.45 14.89 14.10
N ARG A 381 -26.89 14.09 13.19
CA ARG A 381 -27.64 13.42 12.12
C ARG A 381 -27.10 12.02 11.87
N ILE A 382 -27.99 11.09 11.57
CA ILE A 382 -27.64 9.76 11.05
C ILE A 382 -28.11 9.69 9.61
N ALA A 383 -27.23 9.26 8.72
CA ALA A 383 -27.52 9.01 7.32
C ALA A 383 -27.05 7.62 6.91
N GLU A 384 -27.79 7.03 5.98
CA GLU A 384 -27.38 5.84 5.23
C GLU A 384 -27.09 6.28 3.81
N MET A 385 -25.91 5.95 3.30
CA MET A 385 -25.37 6.56 2.11
C MET A 385 -24.83 5.51 1.14
N GLN A 386 -25.00 5.82 -0.14
CA GLN A 386 -24.26 5.21 -1.23
C GLN A 386 -23.13 6.13 -1.68
N ILE A 387 -22.06 5.55 -2.22
CA ILE A 387 -20.89 6.30 -2.71
C ILE A 387 -21.27 7.05 -3.99
N PRO A 388 -20.83 8.32 -4.19
CA PRO A 388 -19.78 9.06 -3.46
C PRO A 388 -20.23 9.73 -2.14
N ILE A 389 -19.59 9.33 -1.03
CA ILE A 389 -19.77 9.81 0.34
C ILE A 389 -19.00 11.11 0.61
N GLN A 390 -17.82 11.36 0.01
CA GLN A 390 -17.02 12.53 0.37
C GLN A 390 -17.71 13.86 0.01
N ALA A 391 -18.24 13.95 -1.21
CA ALA A 391 -18.97 15.13 -1.66
C ALA A 391 -20.21 15.38 -0.80
N TRP A 392 -20.93 14.29 -0.47
CA TRP A 392 -22.08 14.32 0.44
C TRP A 392 -21.70 14.82 1.84
N LEU A 393 -20.64 14.27 2.45
CA LEU A 393 -20.19 14.68 3.80
C LEU A 393 -19.85 16.17 3.86
N ARG A 394 -19.19 16.68 2.81
CA ARG A 394 -18.87 18.10 2.70
C ARG A 394 -20.14 18.94 2.62
N GLN A 395 -21.05 18.58 1.71
CA GLN A 395 -22.31 19.30 1.53
C GLN A 395 -23.17 19.30 2.79
N GLU A 396 -23.18 18.18 3.52
CA GLU A 396 -23.87 18.04 4.80
C GLU A 396 -23.27 18.95 5.87
N ILE A 397 -21.94 18.98 6.01
CA ILE A 397 -21.26 19.87 6.95
C ILE A 397 -21.47 21.35 6.60
N GLU A 398 -21.52 21.69 5.31
CA GLU A 398 -21.81 23.04 4.82
C GLU A 398 -23.31 23.42 4.96
N GLY A 399 -24.18 22.47 5.34
CA GLY A 399 -25.63 22.68 5.42
C GLY A 399 -26.29 22.94 4.08
N THR A 400 -25.70 22.43 2.99
CA THR A 400 -26.19 22.60 1.62
C THR A 400 -27.13 21.46 1.22
N ALA A 401 -28.06 21.75 0.31
CA ALA A 401 -28.89 20.73 -0.32
C ALA A 401 -28.06 19.85 -1.24
N HIS A 402 -28.21 18.54 -1.07
CA HIS A 402 -27.52 17.54 -1.84
C HIS A 402 -28.44 16.37 -2.15
N ASP A 403 -28.18 15.72 -3.27
CA ASP A 403 -28.84 14.48 -3.66
C ASP A 403 -28.20 13.34 -2.86
N GLU A 404 -29.03 12.49 -2.28
CA GLU A 404 -28.58 11.27 -1.58
C GLU A 404 -28.29 10.13 -2.57
N GLY A 405 -28.37 10.45 -3.86
CA GLY A 405 -28.14 9.57 -4.99
C GLY A 405 -29.44 8.97 -5.52
N PRO A 406 -29.43 8.45 -6.76
CA PRO A 406 -30.54 7.65 -7.24
C PRO A 406 -30.65 6.44 -6.32
N GLY A 407 -31.76 6.37 -5.55
CA GLY A 407 -32.17 5.12 -4.90
C GLY A 407 -32.09 4.02 -5.95
N GLU A 408 -31.40 2.93 -5.62
CA GLU A 408 -30.83 2.08 -6.66
C GLU A 408 -31.90 1.59 -7.68
N GLY A 409 -31.53 1.20 -8.89
CA GLY A 409 -32.41 0.46 -9.79
C GLY A 409 -31.59 -0.63 -10.46
N LEU A 410 -31.93 -1.93 -10.33
CA LEU A 410 -33.01 -2.57 -11.10
C LEU A 410 -33.84 -3.66 -10.36
N THR A 411 -33.79 -3.81 -9.03
CA THR A 411 -34.64 -4.79 -8.30
C THR A 411 -35.50 -4.16 -7.19
N ALA A 412 -36.58 -4.85 -6.80
CA ALA A 412 -37.61 -4.36 -5.86
C ALA A 412 -37.12 -4.13 -4.40
N GLN A 413 -35.84 -4.40 -4.11
CA GLN A 413 -35.18 -4.12 -2.82
C GLN A 413 -34.49 -2.74 -2.78
N ASN A 414 -34.49 -1.98 -3.88
CA ASN A 414 -33.83 -0.68 -3.97
C ASN A 414 -34.65 0.52 -3.49
N SER A 415 -35.15 0.48 -2.25
CA SER A 415 -35.77 1.66 -1.65
C SER A 415 -35.04 2.08 -0.38
N THR A 416 -33.86 2.67 -0.52
CA THR A 416 -33.30 3.55 0.52
C THR A 416 -33.17 4.96 -0.05
N LYS A 417 -34.32 5.63 -0.20
CA LYS A 417 -34.33 7.08 0.06
C LYS A 417 -33.86 7.24 1.50
N SER A 418 -32.82 8.02 1.77
CA SER A 418 -32.71 8.53 3.12
C SER A 418 -33.94 9.42 3.36
N ARG A 419 -34.53 9.26 4.54
CA ARG A 419 -35.62 10.10 5.00
C ARG A 419 -35.00 11.43 5.42
N GLY A 420 -35.05 12.42 4.53
CA GLY A 420 -34.85 13.83 4.87
C GLY A 420 -33.97 14.56 3.88
N THR A 421 -34.56 15.35 2.99
CA THR A 421 -33.82 16.39 2.27
C THR A 421 -33.35 17.44 3.27
N SER A 422 -32.11 17.92 3.18
CA SER A 422 -31.57 18.96 4.08
C SER A 422 -32.33 20.30 4.06
N GLY A 423 -33.32 20.45 3.18
CA GLY A 423 -34.32 21.53 3.21
C GLY A 423 -35.33 21.46 4.37
N GLU A 424 -35.47 20.33 5.06
CA GLU A 424 -36.42 20.16 6.18
C GLU A 424 -35.83 20.58 7.55
N LEU A 425 -34.55 20.95 7.62
CA LEU A 425 -33.87 21.41 8.84
C LEU A 425 -34.28 22.82 9.31
N GLY A 426 -35.16 23.50 8.57
CA GLY A 426 -35.60 24.86 8.88
C GLY A 426 -37.08 25.01 9.25
N SER A 427 -37.92 23.99 9.06
CA SER A 427 -39.33 24.07 9.42
C SER A 427 -39.55 23.46 10.79
N GLU A 428 -39.73 24.34 11.79
CA GLU A 428 -40.46 24.04 13.02
C GLU A 428 -41.91 23.67 12.67
N GLU A 429 -42.14 22.53 12.01
CA GLU A 429 -43.45 21.93 11.96
C GLU A 429 -43.52 20.91 13.09
N GLY A 430 -44.09 21.36 14.20
CA GLY A 430 -44.49 20.45 15.25
C GLY A 430 -45.52 19.48 14.71
N ASP A 431 -45.26 18.18 14.83
CA ASP A 431 -46.35 17.24 15.05
C ASP A 431 -45.92 15.87 15.57
N GLU A 432 -46.89 15.25 16.25
CA GLU A 432 -46.86 14.06 17.10
C GLU A 432 -46.54 12.72 16.39
N GLN A 433 -45.66 12.68 15.40
CA GLN A 433 -45.26 11.43 14.75
C GLN A 433 -43.73 11.32 14.52
N GLY A 434 -43.04 10.86 15.57
CA GLY A 434 -42.01 9.83 15.43
C GLY A 434 -40.64 10.19 14.86
N HIS A 435 -40.29 11.47 14.68
CA HIS A 435 -38.92 11.87 14.32
C HIS A 435 -38.21 12.53 15.51
N LEU A 436 -37.37 11.76 16.21
CA LEU A 436 -36.48 12.27 17.27
C LEU A 436 -35.28 12.99 16.62
N VAL A 437 -35.47 14.24 16.20
CA VAL A 437 -34.38 15.21 16.18
C VAL A 437 -34.18 15.64 17.63
N THR A 438 -33.28 14.96 18.35
CA THR A 438 -32.97 15.35 19.72
C THR A 438 -32.08 16.59 19.64
N GLN A 439 -32.63 17.77 19.94
CA GLN A 439 -31.81 18.97 20.14
C GLN A 439 -30.91 18.73 21.35
N LEU A 440 -29.62 18.54 21.09
CA LEU A 440 -28.58 18.50 22.12
C LEU A 440 -28.46 19.91 22.73
N HIS A 441 -28.39 19.98 24.07
CA HIS A 441 -28.31 21.25 24.76
C HIS A 441 -27.03 22.01 24.38
N PRO A 442 -27.07 23.35 24.18
CA PRO A 442 -26.01 24.06 23.46
C PRO A 442 -24.64 24.20 24.15
N HIS A 443 -24.44 23.58 25.32
CA HIS A 443 -23.36 23.92 26.25
C HIS A 443 -22.52 22.74 26.78
N GLU A 444 -22.78 21.48 26.36
CA GLU A 444 -22.15 20.31 27.02
C GLU A 444 -21.18 19.47 26.15
N GLY A 445 -20.80 19.95 24.95
CA GLY A 445 -19.79 19.32 24.10
C GLY A 445 -20.30 18.09 23.32
N LEU A 446 -19.38 17.32 22.73
CA LEU A 446 -19.70 16.08 22.00
C LEU A 446 -20.30 15.02 22.92
N ASP A 447 -21.42 14.40 22.49
CA ASP A 447 -22.01 13.23 23.14
C ASP A 447 -22.04 12.02 22.19
N VAL A 448 -20.94 11.25 22.18
CA VAL A 448 -20.83 10.00 21.40
C VAL A 448 -21.85 8.95 21.91
N GLY A 449 -22.22 8.99 23.19
CA GLY A 449 -23.18 8.07 23.80
C GLY A 449 -24.58 8.21 23.20
N VAL A 450 -25.05 9.43 23.00
CA VAL A 450 -26.32 9.73 22.33
C VAL A 450 -26.30 9.24 20.88
N ALA A 451 -25.20 9.48 20.15
CA ALA A 451 -25.04 9.00 18.77
C ALA A 451 -25.13 7.48 18.69
N LEU A 452 -24.41 6.79 19.59
CA LEU A 452 -24.40 5.34 19.69
C LEU A 452 -25.79 4.78 20.03
N LYS A 453 -26.49 5.42 20.97
CA LYS A 453 -27.86 5.07 21.32
C LYS A 453 -28.79 5.23 20.11
N ALA A 454 -28.70 6.34 19.39
CA ALA A 454 -29.52 6.59 18.20
C ALA A 454 -29.22 5.57 17.07
N LEU A 455 -27.95 5.23 16.85
CA LEU A 455 -27.54 4.19 15.89
C LEU A 455 -28.15 2.81 16.24
N ARG A 456 -28.26 2.47 17.53
CA ARG A 456 -28.91 1.22 17.98
C ARG A 456 -30.42 1.22 17.84
N HIS A 457 -31.08 2.35 18.10
CA HIS A 457 -32.54 2.43 18.08
C HIS A 457 -33.08 2.45 16.65
N ASN A 458 -32.33 3.00 15.70
CA ASN A 458 -32.71 3.05 14.30
C ASN A 458 -32.33 1.72 13.61
N ALA A 459 -33.35 0.92 13.29
CA ALA A 459 -33.18 -0.33 12.55
C ALA A 459 -32.58 -0.08 11.16
N THR A 460 -31.63 -0.90 10.76
CA THR A 460 -30.94 -0.82 9.47
C THR A 460 -30.65 -2.22 8.95
N THR A 461 -30.49 -2.36 7.64
CA THR A 461 -30.01 -3.59 7.00
C THR A 461 -28.47 -3.66 6.97
N PHE A 462 -27.78 -2.56 7.26
CA PHE A 462 -26.31 -2.54 7.25
C PHE A 462 -25.72 -3.18 8.51
N PRO A 463 -24.68 -4.02 8.37
CA PRO A 463 -23.94 -4.52 9.52
C PRO A 463 -23.22 -3.36 10.24
N THR A 464 -22.97 -3.53 11.54
CA THR A 464 -22.35 -2.49 12.38
C THR A 464 -20.93 -2.12 11.91
N ASN A 465 -20.19 -3.04 11.30
CA ASN A 465 -18.87 -2.78 10.72
C ASN A 465 -18.88 -1.87 9.47
N LYS A 466 -20.07 -1.64 8.86
CA LYS A 466 -20.31 -0.61 7.83
C LYS A 466 -20.83 0.71 8.43
N THR A 467 -20.68 0.90 9.75
CA THR A 467 -21.12 2.10 10.46
C THR A 467 -19.95 2.92 10.98
N ALA A 468 -20.06 4.24 10.90
CA ALA A 468 -19.10 5.18 11.47
C ALA A 468 -19.75 6.36 12.17
N ILE A 469 -18.99 6.99 13.06
CA ILE A 469 -19.29 8.27 13.70
C ILE A 469 -18.21 9.25 13.26
N ILE A 470 -18.60 10.41 12.72
CA ILE A 470 -17.71 11.53 12.46
C ILE A 470 -18.08 12.64 13.43
N ALA A 471 -17.17 12.97 14.34
CA ALA A 471 -17.33 14.00 15.34
C ALA A 471 -16.40 15.18 15.06
N LEU A 472 -16.95 16.39 15.01
CA LEU A 472 -16.20 17.64 14.88
C LEU A 472 -16.50 18.51 16.11
N THR A 473 -15.46 18.92 16.83
CA THR A 473 -15.63 19.70 18.07
C THR A 473 -14.67 20.87 18.22
N LYS A 474 -15.12 21.94 18.86
CA LYS A 474 -14.28 23.08 19.30
C LYS A 474 -13.81 22.97 20.75
N THR A 475 -14.39 22.04 21.51
CA THR A 475 -14.13 21.91 22.95
C THR A 475 -13.38 20.62 23.23
N ARG A 476 -12.31 20.73 24.04
CA ARG A 476 -11.78 19.57 24.74
C ARG A 476 -12.79 19.25 25.83
N SER A 477 -13.58 18.19 25.65
CA SER A 477 -14.77 17.88 26.47
C SER A 477 -14.46 17.90 27.98
N LEU A 478 -15.35 18.50 28.77
CA LEU A 478 -15.28 18.45 30.25
C LEU A 478 -15.61 17.05 30.81
N TYR A 479 -16.12 16.13 29.96
CA TYR A 479 -16.56 14.77 30.31
C TYR A 479 -15.76 13.69 29.57
N LEU A 480 -14.44 13.88 29.42
CA LEU A 480 -13.55 12.95 28.71
C LEU A 480 -13.72 11.49 29.13
N GLU A 481 -13.89 11.19 30.43
CA GLU A 481 -14.04 9.81 30.92
C GLU A 481 -15.26 9.09 30.33
N GLU A 482 -16.40 9.77 30.26
CA GLU A 482 -17.62 9.20 29.69
C GLU A 482 -17.50 9.05 28.17
N GLN A 483 -16.87 10.02 27.49
CA GLN A 483 -16.60 9.93 26.05
C GLN A 483 -15.69 8.75 25.71
N ILE A 484 -14.62 8.53 26.48
CA ILE A 484 -13.71 7.38 26.29
C ILE A 484 -14.48 6.07 26.37
N ALA A 485 -15.33 5.90 27.39
CA ALA A 485 -16.15 4.71 27.55
C ALA A 485 -17.08 4.48 26.35
N HIS A 486 -17.73 5.52 25.85
CA HIS A 486 -18.59 5.42 24.67
C HIS A 486 -17.83 5.10 23.38
N VAL A 487 -16.64 5.68 23.19
CA VAL A 487 -15.78 5.38 22.03
C VAL A 487 -15.30 3.93 22.06
N TRP A 488 -14.89 3.43 23.23
CA TRP A 488 -14.51 2.02 23.37
C TRP A 488 -15.68 1.10 23.07
N HIS A 489 -16.87 1.42 23.60
CA HIS A 489 -18.07 0.64 23.36
C HIS A 489 -18.48 0.64 21.88
N ALA A 490 -18.33 1.77 21.19
CA ALA A 490 -18.51 1.84 19.74
C ALA A 490 -17.53 0.90 19.00
N GLY A 491 -16.26 0.92 19.38
CA GLY A 491 -15.23 0.02 18.84
C GLY A 491 -15.54 -1.46 19.05
N ASP A 492 -16.01 -1.83 20.24
CA ASP A 492 -16.39 -3.22 20.56
C ASP A 492 -17.62 -3.70 19.76
N GLU A 493 -18.46 -2.78 19.29
CA GLU A 493 -19.57 -3.06 18.37
C GLU A 493 -19.16 -3.02 16.88
N GLY A 494 -17.90 -2.72 16.59
CA GLY A 494 -17.38 -2.59 15.22
C GLY A 494 -17.69 -1.25 14.56
N ILE A 495 -18.16 -0.25 15.32
CA ILE A 495 -18.41 1.10 14.82
C ILE A 495 -17.12 1.91 14.87
N ARG A 496 -16.75 2.49 13.74
CA ARG A 496 -15.53 3.32 13.61
C ARG A 496 -15.83 4.75 14.05
N VAL A 497 -14.96 5.37 14.86
CA VAL A 497 -15.16 6.75 15.34
C VAL A 497 -14.03 7.63 14.82
N HIS A 498 -14.35 8.69 14.08
CA HIS A 498 -13.40 9.70 13.65
C HIS A 498 -13.67 11.01 14.41
N LEU A 499 -12.63 11.64 14.93
CA LEU A 499 -12.72 12.85 15.74
C LEU A 499 -11.78 13.92 15.17
N GLY A 500 -12.34 15.05 14.78
CA GLY A 500 -11.61 16.26 14.40
C GLY A 500 -11.79 17.35 15.46
N LEU A 501 -10.69 17.76 16.09
CA LEU A 501 -10.64 18.85 17.05
C LEU A 501 -10.28 20.16 16.32
N MET A 502 -11.21 21.10 16.28
CA MET A 502 -10.98 22.45 15.75
C MET A 502 -10.18 23.31 16.72
N PRO A 503 -9.46 24.32 16.20
CA PRO A 503 -8.74 25.22 17.06
C PRO A 503 -9.74 26.01 17.92
N PRO A 504 -9.41 26.26 19.21
CA PRO A 504 -10.27 27.05 20.07
C PRO A 504 -10.42 28.48 19.50
N PRO A 505 -11.57 29.15 19.74
CA PRO A 505 -11.71 30.55 19.36
C PRO A 505 -10.61 31.39 19.99
N ARG A 506 -10.02 32.33 19.22
CA ARG A 506 -8.83 33.15 19.56
C ARG A 506 -9.06 34.19 20.69
N SER A 507 -9.78 33.84 21.76
CA SER A 507 -9.94 34.70 22.93
C SER A 507 -8.99 34.25 24.04
N PRO A 508 -7.89 34.98 24.31
CA PRO A 508 -6.92 34.62 25.35
C PRO A 508 -7.42 34.82 26.78
N SER A 509 -8.67 35.25 26.97
CA SER A 509 -9.15 35.85 28.23
C SER A 509 -9.88 34.91 29.18
N ASP A 510 -10.21 33.67 28.79
CA ASP A 510 -11.10 32.81 29.58
C ASP A 510 -10.55 31.39 29.82
N VAL A 511 -9.23 31.17 29.74
CA VAL A 511 -8.65 29.89 30.20
C VAL A 511 -8.42 30.02 31.71
N PRO A 512 -9.20 29.34 32.57
CA PRO A 512 -8.92 29.33 34.00
C PRO A 512 -7.49 28.79 34.23
N GLU A 513 -6.76 29.36 35.19
CA GLU A 513 -5.49 28.80 35.65
C GLU A 513 -5.76 27.38 36.22
N GLU A 514 -5.56 26.36 35.39
CA GLU A 514 -5.54 24.96 35.83
C GLU A 514 -4.29 24.71 36.66
N SER A 515 -4.41 23.89 37.70
CA SER A 515 -3.25 23.44 38.45
C SER A 515 -2.39 22.49 37.59
N ASP A 516 -1.10 22.40 37.88
CA ASP A 516 -0.20 21.46 37.17
C ASP A 516 -0.68 20.00 37.24
N GLU A 517 -1.38 19.61 38.31
CA GLU A 517 -1.97 18.27 38.46
C GLU A 517 -3.20 18.08 37.56
N ASP A 518 -4.09 19.08 37.48
CA ASP A 518 -5.28 19.03 36.62
C ASP A 518 -4.88 19.00 35.14
N ALA A 519 -3.87 19.80 34.75
CA ALA A 519 -3.32 19.81 33.41
C ALA A 519 -2.71 18.45 33.02
N ALA A 520 -1.98 17.80 33.95
CA ALA A 520 -1.41 16.48 33.74
C ALA A 520 -2.48 15.38 33.60
N LEU A 521 -3.54 15.44 34.43
CA LEU A 521 -4.66 14.50 34.36
C LEU A 521 -5.47 14.67 33.07
N SER A 522 -5.73 15.92 32.67
CA SER A 522 -6.41 16.26 31.42
C SER A 522 -5.63 15.72 30.20
N LYS A 523 -4.31 15.90 30.19
CA LYS A 523 -3.44 15.34 29.15
C LYS A 523 -3.49 13.81 29.10
N ALA A 524 -3.43 13.13 30.25
CA ALA A 524 -3.53 11.67 30.30
C ALA A 524 -4.87 11.17 29.72
N ARG A 525 -5.98 11.85 30.06
CA ARG A 525 -7.30 11.52 29.51
C ARG A 525 -7.40 11.78 28.01
N GLU A 526 -6.73 12.80 27.48
CA GLU A 526 -6.64 13.04 26.04
C GLU A 526 -5.90 11.89 25.33
N GLU A 527 -4.79 11.40 25.88
CA GLU A 527 -4.06 10.23 25.36
C GLU A 527 -4.94 8.96 25.34
N ASP A 528 -5.75 8.75 26.38
CA ASP A 528 -6.71 7.63 26.45
C ASP A 528 -7.82 7.77 25.40
N LEU A 529 -8.32 8.99 25.15
CA LEU A 529 -9.30 9.26 24.10
C LEU A 529 -8.72 8.99 22.71
N ILE A 530 -7.51 9.49 22.42
CA ILE A 530 -6.80 9.23 21.16
C ILE A 530 -6.66 7.72 20.96
N THR A 531 -6.20 7.01 21.99
CA THR A 531 -6.05 5.55 21.96
C THR A 531 -7.39 4.85 21.70
N GLY A 532 -8.47 5.31 22.35
CA GLY A 532 -9.82 4.80 22.12
C GLY A 532 -10.27 4.97 20.67
N VAL A 533 -10.10 6.17 20.12
CA VAL A 533 -10.43 6.50 18.72
C VAL A 533 -9.64 5.60 17.76
N LEU A 534 -8.31 5.50 17.93
CA LEU A 534 -7.44 4.67 17.09
C LEU A 534 -7.77 3.17 17.20
N ARG A 535 -8.18 2.69 18.38
CA ARG A 535 -8.65 1.31 18.59
C ARG A 535 -9.90 1.01 17.79
N THR A 536 -10.80 1.99 17.61
CA THR A 536 -11.94 1.84 16.68
C THR A 536 -11.52 1.82 15.21
N GLY A 537 -10.22 1.85 14.88
CA GLY A 537 -9.68 2.02 13.53
C GLY A 537 -9.78 3.45 13.00
N GLY A 538 -10.42 4.35 13.74
CA GLY A 538 -10.73 5.71 13.35
C GLY A 538 -9.52 6.64 13.26
N THR A 539 -9.82 7.93 13.14
CA THR A 539 -8.81 9.00 13.05
C THR A 539 -9.05 10.00 14.16
N TYR A 540 -8.00 10.36 14.89
CA TYR A 540 -7.97 11.57 15.72
C TYR A 540 -7.12 12.62 15.01
N SER A 541 -7.68 13.80 14.77
CA SER A 541 -6.96 14.90 14.12
C SER A 541 -7.21 16.24 14.79
N ILE A 542 -6.17 17.07 14.85
CA ILE A 542 -6.27 18.48 15.22
C ILE A 542 -6.28 19.29 13.92
N LEU A 543 -7.31 20.10 13.73
CA LEU A 543 -7.44 20.98 12.58
C LEU A 543 -6.75 22.30 12.91
N HIS A 544 -5.94 22.81 12.00
CA HIS A 544 -5.21 24.06 12.24
C HIS A 544 -6.07 25.30 12.03
N ASN A 545 -7.19 25.16 11.29
CA ASN A 545 -8.19 26.19 11.04
C ASN A 545 -9.53 25.55 10.64
N GLU A 546 -10.61 26.34 10.57
CA GLU A 546 -11.94 25.84 10.16
C GLU A 546 -11.97 25.42 8.67
N GLU A 547 -11.12 26.01 7.83
CA GLU A 547 -11.01 25.67 6.40
C GLU A 547 -10.36 24.29 6.17
N ALA A 548 -9.81 23.65 7.22
CA ALA A 548 -9.19 22.32 7.17
C ALA A 548 -10.18 21.16 7.31
N VAL A 549 -11.48 21.41 7.52
CA VAL A 549 -12.50 20.35 7.60
C VAL A 549 -12.52 19.47 6.34
N PRO A 550 -12.46 20.00 5.10
CA PRO A 550 -12.32 19.18 3.90
C PRO A 550 -11.07 18.30 3.89
N SER A 551 -9.93 18.77 4.42
CA SER A 551 -8.70 17.98 4.57
C SER A 551 -8.91 16.80 5.52
N PHE A 552 -9.56 17.04 6.67
CA PHE A 552 -9.92 15.99 7.61
C PHE A 552 -10.84 14.93 6.98
N LEU A 553 -11.91 15.33 6.30
CA LEU A 553 -12.80 14.39 5.61
C LEU A 553 -12.07 13.62 4.50
N SER A 554 -11.18 14.29 3.76
CA SER A 554 -10.30 13.65 2.77
C SER A 554 -9.46 12.54 3.39
N HIS A 555 -8.87 12.81 4.56
CA HIS A 555 -8.06 11.84 5.28
C HIS A 555 -8.93 10.67 5.75
N VAL A 556 -10.08 10.93 6.38
CA VAL A 556 -11.04 9.92 6.84
C VAL A 556 -11.44 9.00 5.69
N VAL A 557 -11.87 9.55 4.56
CA VAL A 557 -12.26 8.75 3.38
C VAL A 557 -11.07 7.97 2.83
N SER A 558 -9.86 8.56 2.78
CA SER A 558 -8.67 7.87 2.28
C SER A 558 -8.25 6.66 3.14
N ARG A 559 -8.40 6.77 4.47
CA ARG A 559 -8.13 5.68 5.45
C ARG A 559 -9.30 4.69 5.56
N GLY A 560 -10.35 4.91 4.77
CA GLY A 560 -11.61 4.22 4.88
C GLY A 560 -12.52 4.83 5.95
N LEU A 561 -13.81 4.89 5.64
CA LEU A 561 -14.80 5.50 6.52
C LEU A 561 -15.24 4.58 7.66
N THR A 562 -15.28 3.27 7.43
CA THR A 562 -15.80 2.30 8.39
C THR A 562 -14.79 1.19 8.65
N GLN A 563 -15.10 0.27 9.57
CA GLN A 563 -14.29 -0.95 9.77
C GLN A 563 -14.21 -1.80 8.51
N TYR A 564 -15.23 -1.71 7.65
CA TYR A 564 -15.31 -2.38 6.36
C TYR A 564 -14.29 -1.88 5.32
N ASP A 565 -13.74 -0.67 5.51
CA ASP A 565 -12.99 0.09 4.47
C ASP A 565 -11.47 0.12 4.72
N ASN A 566 -10.89 -0.92 5.31
CA ASN A 566 -9.44 -1.04 5.55
C ASN A 566 -8.93 -0.32 6.80
N ALA A 567 -9.65 -0.47 7.92
CA ALA A 567 -9.31 0.16 9.20
C ALA A 567 -7.90 -0.11 9.73
N ARG A 568 -7.24 -1.18 9.26
CA ARG A 568 -5.90 -1.57 9.71
C ARG A 568 -4.78 -1.01 8.84
N ASP A 569 -5.08 -0.34 7.73
CA ASP A 569 -4.06 0.17 6.81
C ASP A 569 -3.06 1.10 7.52
N THR A 570 -1.77 0.88 7.28
CA THR A 570 -0.67 1.65 7.88
C THR A 570 -0.22 2.78 6.97
N ALA A 571 -0.65 2.76 5.70
CA ALA A 571 -0.44 3.83 4.75
C ALA A 571 -1.69 4.69 4.60
N THR A 572 -1.51 6.00 4.72
CA THR A 572 -2.59 6.97 4.60
C THR A 572 -2.09 8.26 3.97
N LEU A 573 -3.03 9.10 3.53
CA LEU A 573 -2.69 10.43 3.07
C LEU A 573 -2.49 11.38 4.25
N LEU A 574 -1.49 12.26 4.15
CA LEU A 574 -1.29 13.38 5.06
C LEU A 574 -1.62 14.69 4.32
N PRO A 575 -2.87 15.19 4.41
CA PRO A 575 -3.23 16.47 3.83
C PRO A 575 -2.74 17.64 4.71
N ALA A 576 -2.48 18.78 4.07
CA ALA A 576 -2.10 20.00 4.78
C ALA A 576 -3.25 20.58 5.62
N GLY A 577 -2.87 21.32 6.68
CA GLY A 577 -3.80 22.00 7.58
C GLY A 577 -4.39 21.12 8.69
N ILE A 578 -3.91 19.87 8.83
CA ILE A 578 -4.26 19.00 9.96
C ILE A 578 -3.02 18.35 10.57
N SER A 579 -3.09 18.11 11.87
CA SER A 579 -2.24 17.16 12.59
C SER A 579 -2.99 15.85 12.78
N ILE A 580 -2.34 14.71 12.57
CA ILE A 580 -2.89 13.37 12.77
C ILE A 580 -2.13 12.70 13.90
N SER A 581 -2.87 12.18 14.88
CA SER A 581 -2.30 11.31 15.91
C SER A 581 -2.36 9.86 15.46
N ASP A 582 -1.29 9.09 15.64
CA ASP A 582 -1.24 7.65 15.40
C ASP A 582 -0.36 6.96 16.45
N TYR A 583 -0.27 5.64 16.38
CA TYR A 583 0.37 4.79 17.38
C TYR A 583 1.38 3.82 16.74
N VAL A 584 2.53 3.63 17.40
CA VAL A 584 3.57 2.69 16.98
C VAL A 584 4.00 1.75 18.11
N THR A 585 4.41 0.55 17.72
CA THR A 585 5.01 -0.49 18.57
C THR A 585 6.27 -1.04 17.88
N PRO A 586 7.22 -1.66 18.61
CA PRO A 586 8.37 -2.35 18.04
C PRO A 586 7.98 -3.44 17.05
N GLU A 587 6.84 -4.11 17.27
CA GLU A 587 6.38 -5.23 16.45
C GLU A 587 5.49 -4.79 15.27
N SER A 588 4.96 -3.56 15.30
CA SER A 588 4.09 -3.06 14.23
C SER A 588 4.88 -2.63 13.00
N GLU A 589 4.27 -2.80 11.83
CA GLU A 589 4.77 -2.16 10.61
C GLU A 589 4.88 -0.63 10.80
N PRO A 590 5.86 0.02 10.15
CA PRO A 590 5.96 1.46 10.14
C PRO A 590 4.68 2.13 9.62
N ARG A 591 4.33 3.27 10.23
CA ARG A 591 3.26 4.14 9.73
C ARG A 591 3.77 4.92 8.54
N ARG A 592 2.98 5.00 7.48
CA ARG A 592 3.35 5.65 6.22
C ARG A 592 2.34 6.71 5.85
N PHE A 593 2.85 7.86 5.49
CA PHE A 593 2.06 9.04 5.15
C PHE A 593 2.47 9.51 3.77
N SER A 594 1.58 9.39 2.80
CA SER A 594 1.79 9.95 1.48
C SER A 594 1.30 11.39 1.41
N PHE A 595 2.07 12.27 0.80
CA PHE A 595 1.64 13.64 0.53
C PHE A 595 2.20 14.14 -0.79
N ASP A 596 1.49 15.11 -1.36
CA ASP A 596 1.92 15.84 -2.54
C ASP A 596 2.51 17.18 -2.11
N ALA A 597 3.48 17.67 -2.88
CA ALA A 597 3.94 19.05 -2.78
C ALA A 597 3.69 19.79 -4.09
N SER A 598 3.36 21.08 -4.01
CA SER A 598 2.98 21.90 -5.17
C SER A 598 4.21 22.55 -5.84
N GLU A 599 4.02 23.12 -7.04
CA GLU A 599 5.06 23.86 -7.79
C GLU A 599 5.67 25.04 -7.05
N LEU A 600 4.96 25.61 -6.07
CA LEU A 600 5.33 26.88 -5.45
C LEU A 600 5.58 26.78 -3.95
N ASP A 601 5.38 25.61 -3.33
CA ASP A 601 5.40 25.48 -1.87
C ASP A 601 6.40 24.43 -1.39
N ASN A 602 7.17 24.75 -0.35
CA ASN A 602 7.90 23.75 0.41
C ASN A 602 6.95 23.01 1.37
N ALA A 603 7.22 21.72 1.60
CA ALA A 603 6.56 20.93 2.62
C ALA A 603 7.31 21.04 3.96
N ILE A 604 6.64 21.54 4.99
CA ILE A 604 7.14 21.53 6.36
C ILE A 604 6.52 20.34 7.07
N VAL A 605 7.33 19.37 7.47
CA VAL A 605 6.87 18.16 8.14
C VAL A 605 7.22 18.26 9.62
N SER A 606 6.22 18.09 10.48
CA SER A 606 6.43 18.00 11.92
C SER A 606 6.08 16.61 12.41
N VAL A 607 6.96 15.99 13.18
CA VAL A 607 6.71 14.71 13.86
C VAL A 607 7.06 14.86 15.33
N SER A 608 6.10 14.60 16.21
CA SER A 608 6.25 14.81 17.64
C SER A 608 5.78 13.57 18.42
N PRO A 609 6.65 12.93 19.23
CA PRO A 609 6.20 11.93 20.18
C PRO A 609 5.25 12.56 21.20
N ILE A 610 4.05 11.96 21.37
CA ILE A 610 3.10 12.37 22.41
C ILE A 610 3.46 11.64 23.71
N THR A 611 3.68 10.33 23.61
CA THR A 611 4.05 9.49 24.76
C THR A 611 5.49 9.79 25.21
N PRO A 612 5.71 10.10 26.51
CA PRO A 612 7.05 10.34 27.03
C PRO A 612 7.98 9.14 26.84
N LYS A 613 9.26 9.40 26.51
CA LYS A 613 10.30 8.37 26.26
C LYS A 613 10.00 7.43 25.08
N LEU A 614 9.13 7.84 24.16
CA LEU A 614 9.01 7.21 22.86
C LEU A 614 10.13 7.70 21.95
N SER A 615 10.74 6.80 21.19
CA SER A 615 11.71 7.14 20.14
C SER A 615 11.20 6.63 18.81
N LEU A 616 11.29 7.48 17.80
CA LEU A 616 10.78 7.30 16.46
C LEU A 616 11.93 7.39 15.46
N HIS A 617 11.95 6.48 14.50
CA HIS A 617 12.76 6.59 13.31
C HIS A 617 11.88 7.18 12.21
N VAL A 618 12.32 8.29 11.62
CA VAL A 618 11.56 9.03 10.63
C VAL A 618 12.34 9.14 9.33
N CYS A 619 11.74 8.68 8.24
CA CYS A 619 12.32 8.72 6.91
C CYS A 619 11.33 9.35 5.92
N VAL A 620 11.73 10.45 5.27
CA VAL A 620 11.01 11.04 4.13
C VAL A 620 11.72 10.66 2.85
N ARG A 621 10.95 10.08 1.93
CA ARG A 621 11.44 9.60 0.64
C ARG A 621 10.64 10.22 -0.49
N HIS A 622 11.33 10.62 -1.55
CA HIS A 622 10.70 10.94 -2.82
C HIS A 622 10.39 9.63 -3.55
N VAL A 623 9.11 9.34 -3.81
CA VAL A 623 8.67 8.04 -4.34
C VAL A 623 9.19 7.81 -5.76
N ARG A 624 8.95 8.75 -6.69
CA ARG A 624 9.41 8.61 -8.10
C ARG A 624 10.92 8.49 -8.25
N ARG A 625 11.69 9.28 -7.50
CA ARG A 625 13.15 9.19 -7.50
C ARG A 625 13.70 8.02 -6.69
N ASN A 626 12.85 7.43 -5.85
CA ASN A 626 13.22 6.47 -4.83
C ASN A 626 14.44 6.90 -4.01
N ALA A 627 14.44 8.17 -3.59
CA ALA A 627 15.57 8.81 -2.92
C ALA A 627 15.15 9.30 -1.54
N VAL A 628 15.95 8.98 -0.53
CA VAL A 628 15.77 9.52 0.83
C VAL A 628 16.09 11.01 0.81
N VAL A 629 15.10 11.82 1.16
CA VAL A 629 15.22 13.29 1.26
C VAL A 629 15.71 13.65 2.66
N LYS A 630 15.18 12.97 3.66
CA LYS A 630 15.52 13.20 5.07
C LYS A 630 15.33 11.92 5.86
N GLU A 631 16.26 11.66 6.77
CA GLU A 631 16.19 10.56 7.73
C GLU A 631 16.71 11.08 9.07
N LEU A 632 15.99 10.81 10.15
CA LEU A 632 16.38 11.18 11.50
C LEU A 632 15.69 10.31 12.55
N ASP A 633 16.32 10.19 13.72
CA ASP A 633 15.70 9.63 14.92
C ASP A 633 15.21 10.78 15.82
N ILE A 634 13.94 10.72 16.25
CA ILE A 634 13.27 11.68 17.14
C ILE A 634 12.99 10.97 18.46
N GLY A 635 13.27 11.58 19.62
CA GLY A 635 13.09 10.85 20.88
C GLY A 635 13.50 11.62 22.13
N LEU A 636 14.36 11.02 22.97
CA LEU A 636 14.68 11.44 24.35
C LEU A 636 15.03 12.93 24.55
N ASP A 637 15.35 13.66 23.48
CA ASP A 637 15.67 15.08 23.45
C ASP A 637 14.51 16.01 23.03
N GLY A 638 13.30 15.49 22.79
CA GLY A 638 12.08 16.25 22.47
C GLY A 638 11.59 16.16 21.02
N ASN A 639 10.66 17.05 20.65
CA ASN A 639 10.02 17.08 19.33
C ASN A 639 11.02 17.49 18.22
N ALA A 640 10.81 17.01 17.00
CA ALA A 640 11.55 17.49 15.84
C ALA A 640 10.60 17.98 14.74
N THR A 641 10.74 19.26 14.39
CA THR A 641 10.19 19.81 13.14
C THR A 641 11.33 19.92 12.16
N PHE A 642 11.12 19.42 10.95
CA PHE A 642 12.12 19.53 9.90
C PHE A 642 11.47 19.95 8.59
N ARG A 643 12.22 20.73 7.83
CA ARG A 643 11.81 21.16 6.50
C ARG A 643 12.19 20.07 5.50
N ALA A 644 11.23 19.56 4.75
CA ALA A 644 11.52 18.80 3.55
C ALA A 644 11.74 19.82 2.42
N GLU A 645 12.99 20.24 2.23
CA GLU A 645 13.34 21.17 1.15
C GLU A 645 13.22 20.46 -0.20
N LEU A 646 12.34 20.97 -1.06
CA LEU A 646 12.09 20.42 -2.39
C LEU A 646 13.14 20.93 -3.37
N GLY A 647 13.73 20.03 -4.15
CA GLY A 647 14.82 20.35 -5.06
C GLY A 647 14.35 20.97 -6.38
N ILE A 648 15.28 21.59 -7.12
CA ILE A 648 15.05 22.10 -8.49
C ILE A 648 14.76 20.96 -9.49
N GLY A 649 15.23 19.74 -9.21
CA GLY A 649 14.98 18.59 -10.08
C GLY A 649 13.50 18.22 -10.17
N ASP A 650 12.67 18.64 -9.20
CA ASP A 650 11.25 18.29 -9.08
C ASP A 650 10.35 19.10 -10.02
N VAL A 651 10.89 19.80 -11.02
CA VAL A 651 10.11 20.69 -11.91
C VAL A 651 9.77 19.99 -13.24
N PRO A 652 8.50 19.96 -13.67
CA PRO A 652 7.33 20.63 -13.08
C PRO A 652 6.85 19.94 -11.80
N ARG A 653 6.75 20.68 -10.68
CA ARG A 653 6.44 20.10 -9.34
C ARG A 653 4.99 19.68 -9.15
N THR A 654 4.20 19.64 -10.22
CA THR A 654 2.84 19.09 -10.22
C THR A 654 2.76 17.59 -9.91
N ASP A 655 3.88 16.86 -9.85
CA ASP A 655 3.90 15.40 -9.68
C ASP A 655 4.73 14.90 -8.48
N ALA A 656 5.23 15.82 -7.64
CA ALA A 656 6.13 15.49 -6.54
C ALA A 656 5.40 14.67 -5.45
N TRP A 657 5.72 13.38 -5.39
CA TRP A 657 5.12 12.41 -4.47
C TRP A 657 6.12 12.01 -3.39
N PHE A 658 5.75 12.28 -2.14
CA PHE A 658 6.55 11.91 -0.98
C PHE A 658 5.85 10.86 -0.13
N GLU A 659 6.68 10.05 0.52
CA GLU A 659 6.27 9.11 1.55
C GLU A 659 7.10 9.40 2.81
N LEU A 660 6.41 9.69 3.89
CA LEU A 660 6.95 9.80 5.23
C LEU A 660 6.69 8.48 5.96
N GLU A 661 7.76 7.80 6.36
CA GLU A 661 7.71 6.61 7.19
C GLU A 661 8.07 6.98 8.64
N VAL A 662 7.27 6.50 9.60
CA VAL A 662 7.49 6.64 11.04
C VAL A 662 7.47 5.25 11.67
N ALA A 663 8.60 4.84 12.24
CA ALA A 663 8.78 3.54 12.87
C ALA A 663 9.23 3.70 14.34
N HIS A 664 8.98 2.69 15.17
CA HIS A 664 9.50 2.66 16.55
C HIS A 664 11.00 2.33 16.55
N VAL A 665 11.78 2.99 17.41
CA VAL A 665 13.18 2.63 17.67
C VAL A 665 13.27 1.83 18.97
N ALA A 666 13.73 0.58 18.88
CA ALA A 666 13.97 -0.25 20.05
C ALA A 666 15.21 0.26 20.82
N GLY A 667 15.13 0.33 22.15
CA GLY A 667 16.23 0.79 22.99
C GLY A 667 15.96 0.66 24.49
N SER A 668 17.03 0.58 25.29
CA SER A 668 16.93 0.49 26.75
C SER A 668 16.40 1.81 27.35
N GLY A 669 15.34 1.73 28.16
CA GLY A 669 14.75 2.91 28.81
C GLY A 669 13.68 3.64 27.99
N LEU A 670 13.39 3.16 26.78
CA LEU A 670 12.27 3.61 25.95
C LEU A 670 10.99 2.85 26.31
N VAL A 671 9.84 3.50 26.15
CA VAL A 671 8.55 2.78 26.22
C VAL A 671 8.41 1.85 25.01
N GLY A 672 7.91 0.64 25.27
CA GLY A 672 7.71 -0.37 24.23
C GLY A 672 6.55 -0.08 23.27
N SER A 673 5.90 1.07 23.37
CA SER A 673 4.91 1.56 22.41
C SER A 673 4.52 2.99 22.76
N GLY A 674 3.92 3.73 21.84
CA GLY A 674 3.45 5.07 22.14
C GLY A 674 2.76 5.79 20.99
N LEU A 675 2.10 6.88 21.35
CA LEU A 675 1.44 7.82 20.47
C LEU A 675 2.43 8.86 19.92
N PHE A 676 2.20 9.26 18.69
CA PHE A 676 2.89 10.37 18.06
C PHE A 676 1.90 11.20 17.23
N GLU A 677 2.29 12.43 16.95
CA GLU A 677 1.58 13.33 16.06
C GLU A 677 2.43 13.60 14.82
N VAL A 678 1.78 13.67 13.66
CA VAL A 678 2.36 14.10 12.40
C VAL A 678 1.52 15.19 11.76
N SER A 679 2.16 16.22 11.23
CA SER A 679 1.50 17.25 10.42
C SER A 679 2.34 17.67 9.24
N ILE A 680 1.66 18.20 8.22
CA ILE A 680 2.30 18.86 7.09
C ILE A 680 1.70 20.24 6.89
N GLU A 681 2.57 21.20 6.62
CA GLU A 681 2.22 22.57 6.23
C GLU A 681 2.90 22.94 4.92
N THR A 682 2.27 23.82 4.15
CA THR A 682 2.81 24.34 2.88
C THR A 682 3.31 25.76 3.08
N GLU A 683 4.56 26.03 2.68
CA GLU A 683 5.17 27.36 2.75
C GLU A 683 5.51 27.88 1.35
N ASN A 684 4.91 29.00 0.95
CA ASN A 684 5.13 29.59 -0.36
C ASN A 684 6.58 30.08 -0.54
N VAL A 685 7.26 29.58 -1.57
CA VAL A 685 8.68 29.81 -1.86
C VAL A 685 8.98 31.27 -2.24
N GLU A 686 8.04 32.00 -2.84
CA GLU A 686 8.24 33.42 -3.18
C GLU A 686 8.33 34.30 -1.93
N SER A 687 7.51 34.00 -0.91
CA SER A 687 7.54 34.70 0.38
C SER A 687 8.85 34.47 1.14
N TYR A 688 9.45 33.28 0.99
CA TYR A 688 10.71 32.91 1.62
C TYR A 688 11.93 33.62 0.99
N HIS A 689 11.96 33.77 -0.33
CA HIS A 689 13.02 34.55 -0.97
C HIS A 689 12.92 36.04 -0.64
N SER A 690 11.70 36.58 -0.49
CA SER A 690 11.49 37.95 -0.05
C SER A 690 11.95 38.18 1.40
N SER A 691 11.62 37.27 2.34
CA SER A 691 12.05 37.39 3.74
C SER A 691 13.58 37.28 3.90
N ARG A 692 14.22 36.36 3.17
CA ARG A 692 15.69 36.21 3.19
C ARG A 692 16.43 37.39 2.55
N SER A 693 15.85 38.01 1.52
CA SER A 693 16.37 39.24 0.93
C SER A 693 16.26 40.43 1.90
N SER A 694 15.17 40.50 2.67
CA SER A 694 14.98 41.52 3.70
C SER A 694 15.89 41.32 4.93
N GLU A 695 16.17 40.08 5.33
CA GLU A 695 17.14 39.81 6.41
C GLU A 695 18.59 40.14 5.99
N GLN A 696 18.94 39.90 4.72
CA GLN A 696 20.23 40.33 4.15
C GLN A 696 20.35 41.86 4.00
N GLU A 697 19.26 42.56 3.66
CA GLU A 697 19.21 44.03 3.67
C GLU A 697 19.32 44.61 5.08
N VAL A 698 18.68 44.00 6.07
CA VAL A 698 18.76 44.45 7.48
C VAL A 698 20.16 44.21 8.07
N THR A 699 20.86 43.14 7.66
CA THR A 699 22.27 42.94 8.06
C THR A 699 23.21 43.91 7.38
N THR A 700 23.00 44.29 6.11
CA THR A 700 23.82 45.30 5.42
C THR A 700 23.59 46.72 5.95
N VAL A 701 22.34 47.10 6.25
CA VAL A 701 22.02 48.42 6.83
C VAL A 701 22.57 48.59 8.26
N ASN A 702 22.61 47.51 9.06
CA ASN A 702 23.24 47.55 10.38
C ASN A 702 24.78 47.56 10.32
N GLN A 703 25.38 46.97 9.29
CA GLN A 703 26.83 47.06 9.06
C GLN A 703 27.26 48.46 8.59
N GLU A 704 26.46 49.14 7.76
CA GLU A 704 26.76 50.52 7.35
C GLU A 704 26.55 51.54 8.50
N ARG A 705 25.55 51.35 9.37
CA ARG A 705 25.37 52.21 10.55
C ARG A 705 26.49 52.07 11.60
N SER A 706 27.15 50.92 11.67
CA SER A 706 28.28 50.72 12.58
C SER A 706 29.57 51.41 12.11
N VAL A 707 29.70 51.76 10.82
CA VAL A 707 30.91 52.40 10.26
C VAL A 707 30.83 53.94 10.37
N VAL A 708 29.63 54.53 10.40
CA VAL A 708 29.45 55.99 10.43
C VAL A 708 29.60 56.60 11.84
N HIS A 709 29.62 55.79 12.91
CA HIS A 709 29.81 56.28 14.29
C HIS A 709 31.26 56.23 14.83
N ASN A 710 32.25 55.98 13.98
CA ASN A 710 33.67 56.00 14.37
C ASN A 710 34.53 57.09 13.69
N GLU A 711 33.90 58.04 12.98
CA GLU A 711 34.56 59.28 12.55
C GLU A 711 33.66 60.48 12.80
N LEU A 712 33.67 60.99 14.04
CA LEU A 712 33.61 62.42 14.42
C LEU A 712 33.82 62.62 15.92
#